data_AF-A0A4P1R2G2-F1
#
_entry.id   AF-A0A4P1R2G2-F1
#
_cell.length_a   1.000
_cell.length_b   1.000
_cell.length_c   1.000
_cell.angle_alpha   90.00
_cell.angle_beta   90.00
_cell.angle_gamma   90.00
#
_symmetry.space_group_name_H-M   'P 1'
#
loop_
_entity.id
_entity.type
_entity.pdbx_description
1 polymer ?
#
loop_
_entity_poly.entity_id
_entity_poly.type
_entity_poly.pdbx_seq_one_letter_code
_entity_poly.pdbx_strand_id
1 'polypeptide(L)'
;MSNMGLKTHLSFYAPCSHSQVSNHLTLLAESLPSELSEASLTLETSHGNRNRCSIPGILYNTNTVESFHALDKQKLLKEEAGKIWDDILTGKAVEDCSVLLRFLVISFADLKRWSFHYWFCFPALMLDPPTTVVNLRPASQWLNTAEAESLSAACNKWRSSKSTTDVPFFVVMIDPNSCATVKLLKDWEAYQNDAHKILFGFYDPCHLPNNPGWPLRNFLALITARWNLKSVQFFCYREKRGFADMDLSLIGEALITVPQGWKDVVPNAVGWELKKGRKVPRCVGLAQSMDPTRLAISAADLNLKLMRWRALPSLDLSALSSVRCLLLGAGTLGCQVARMLLAWGIRKITLVDNGRVAMSNPLRQSLYTFDDCLNGGAYKATAAVESLKRIFPAVEAEGVVMAIPMPGHPVNSQEHDSVLEDCKRLHGLIDAHDAVFLLTDTRESRWLPTLLCANTNKITITSALGFDSFLVMRHGAGPFSHASDFNTETANSSAADVPKFCENEKHRLGCYFCSDVVAPTDSTSNRTLDQQCTVTRPGLAPIASALAVELLIGILHHPQGIFAEGDINSSIGGATEQPLGILPHQIRGSISQFSQMTLLGHSSSNCTACCHTVVSEYRSRGMQFILEAINHPTYLEDLTGLTELMKSASSFSLDWDKDIDDDEDLESGFEVLSFSWIQKCFEVLPFMDKAFAKLVLDIDYPMSAWKVDSIERLSLSHGLLLLENKNSSSVASATRHLKPIQLGCFSFSFSTNFGKDLNIQGDNNNSKARFFSSKEIVINEALKEMKHIGFCVCGIMLSGLCNNGKPYLELRKMVGGFDGSLVLMLDTKINEQLLKKVPILKEVKEINDVVADLVVASDEVKNDVAKELKTKLQVFEKLCDVVKMKVDDMFAKVMSQRTELIDCIRMIKQPLKSVA
;
A
#
# COMPACT_ATOMS: atom_id res chain seq x y z
N MET A 1 29.50 -41.02 28.18
CA MET A 1 29.45 -39.63 28.67
C MET A 1 28.06 -39.38 29.21
N SER A 2 28.00 -38.86 30.43
CA SER A 2 26.91 -38.89 31.41
C SER A 2 25.54 -38.42 30.89
N ASN A 3 24.55 -39.31 30.91
CA ASN A 3 23.13 -38.94 30.86
C ASN A 3 22.81 -38.14 32.13
N MET A 4 22.67 -36.82 31.99
CA MET A 4 22.12 -35.98 33.06
C MET A 4 20.61 -36.27 33.17
N GLY A 5 20.23 -37.11 34.14
CA GLY A 5 18.85 -37.15 34.60
C GLY A 5 18.56 -35.83 35.31
N LEU A 6 17.85 -34.91 34.66
CA LEU A 6 17.30 -33.74 35.32
C LEU A 6 16.27 -34.21 36.34
N LYS A 7 16.57 -34.05 37.63
CA LYS A 7 15.61 -34.32 38.69
C LYS A 7 14.53 -33.24 38.65
N THR A 8 13.38 -33.52 38.04
CA THR A 8 12.19 -32.67 38.14
C THR A 8 11.51 -32.92 39.47
N HIS A 9 11.56 -31.95 40.38
CA HIS A 9 11.26 -32.23 41.79
C HIS A 9 9.78 -32.13 42.18
N LEU A 10 8.88 -31.59 41.34
CA LEU A 10 7.46 -31.46 41.69
C LEU A 10 6.52 -31.53 40.48
N SER A 11 5.42 -32.30 40.59
CA SER A 11 4.23 -32.18 39.73
C SER A 11 2.99 -31.88 40.56
N PHE A 12 1.92 -31.47 39.89
CA PHE A 12 0.68 -31.09 40.57
C PHE A 12 -0.43 -32.10 40.32
N TYR A 13 -1.09 -32.47 41.41
CA TYR A 13 -2.17 -33.44 41.46
C TYR A 13 -3.33 -32.93 42.31
N ALA A 14 -4.53 -33.39 42.01
CA ALA A 14 -5.72 -33.07 42.77
C ALA A 14 -6.79 -34.14 42.58
N PRO A 15 -7.74 -34.27 43.53
CA PRO A 15 -8.90 -35.13 43.34
C PRO A 15 -9.76 -34.66 42.17
N CYS A 16 -10.57 -35.57 41.66
CA CYS A 16 -11.56 -35.30 40.63
C CYS A 16 -12.59 -34.30 41.16
N SER A 17 -12.79 -33.19 40.45
CA SER A 17 -13.75 -32.13 40.83
C SER A 17 -14.95 -32.02 39.87
N HIS A 18 -15.02 -32.91 38.87
CA HIS A 18 -16.03 -32.91 37.81
C HIS A 18 -16.56 -34.33 37.54
N SER A 19 -17.86 -34.47 37.26
CA SER A 19 -18.51 -35.79 37.08
C SER A 19 -18.23 -36.50 35.75
N GLN A 20 -17.54 -35.84 34.82
CA GLN A 20 -17.38 -36.29 33.43
C GLN A 20 -15.93 -36.29 32.96
N VAL A 21 -15.01 -35.70 33.74
CA VAL A 21 -13.63 -35.51 33.34
C VAL A 21 -12.76 -35.81 34.55
N SER A 22 -11.86 -36.79 34.40
CA SER A 22 -10.86 -37.10 35.43
C SER A 22 -9.89 -35.94 35.58
N ASN A 23 -9.32 -35.78 36.76
CA ASN A 23 -8.18 -34.91 36.95
C ASN A 23 -6.90 -35.57 36.40
N HIS A 24 -5.88 -34.76 36.11
CA HIS A 24 -4.64 -35.19 35.49
C HIS A 24 -3.43 -34.74 36.33
N LEU A 25 -2.36 -35.53 36.29
CA LEU A 25 -1.06 -35.07 36.76
C LEU A 25 -0.53 -34.03 35.77
N THR A 26 -0.27 -32.82 36.25
CA THR A 26 0.11 -31.68 35.41
C THR A 26 1.54 -31.26 35.69
N LEU A 27 2.34 -31.09 34.64
CA LEU A 27 3.67 -30.48 34.68
C LEU A 27 3.57 -29.03 34.20
N LEU A 28 4.15 -28.11 34.96
CA LEU A 28 4.19 -26.68 34.65
C LEU A 28 5.64 -26.17 34.70
N ALA A 29 5.86 -24.87 34.48
CA ALA A 29 7.18 -24.28 34.63
C ALA A 29 7.70 -24.42 36.08
N GLU A 30 6.80 -24.35 37.06
CA GLU A 30 7.09 -24.55 38.48
C GLU A 30 7.52 -25.99 38.83
N SER A 31 7.41 -26.94 37.89
CA SER A 31 7.90 -28.32 38.07
C SER A 31 9.42 -28.46 37.97
N LEU A 32 10.08 -27.44 37.42
CA LEU A 32 11.54 -27.36 37.32
C LEU A 32 12.10 -26.54 38.50
N PRO A 33 13.29 -26.88 39.01
CA PRO A 33 13.95 -26.05 40.02
C PRO A 33 14.25 -24.66 39.44
N SER A 34 14.05 -23.60 40.22
CA SER A 34 14.43 -22.25 39.80
C SER A 34 15.96 -22.12 39.79
N GLU A 35 16.53 -21.43 38.80
CA GLU A 35 17.98 -21.18 38.67
C GLU A 35 18.59 -20.49 39.92
N LEU A 36 17.77 -19.87 40.77
CA LEU A 36 18.19 -19.21 42.02
C LEU A 36 18.45 -20.17 43.19
N SER A 37 18.08 -21.45 43.08
CA SER A 37 18.20 -22.43 44.17
C SER A 37 19.50 -23.24 44.14
N GLU A 38 20.36 -23.11 43.13
CA GLU A 38 21.64 -23.86 43.09
C GLU A 38 22.63 -23.41 44.19
N ALA A 39 22.46 -22.22 44.76
CA ALA A 39 23.31 -21.70 45.83
C ALA A 39 22.88 -22.10 47.25
N SER A 40 21.69 -22.69 47.44
CA SER A 40 21.13 -23.00 48.75
C SER A 40 20.66 -24.45 48.80
N LEU A 41 21.47 -25.33 49.41
CA LEU A 41 21.15 -26.75 49.70
C LEU A 41 20.06 -26.93 50.78
N THR A 42 19.15 -25.97 50.91
CA THR A 42 18.00 -26.04 51.82
C THR A 42 16.74 -26.14 51.00
N LEU A 43 16.11 -27.32 51.00
CA LEU A 43 14.75 -27.55 50.51
C LEU A 43 13.80 -26.59 51.23
N GLU A 44 13.46 -25.46 50.62
CA GLU A 44 12.17 -24.84 50.92
C GLU A 44 11.10 -25.76 50.33
N THR A 45 10.41 -26.52 51.19
CA THR A 45 9.23 -27.28 50.81
C THR A 45 8.19 -26.30 50.27
N SER A 46 8.10 -26.14 48.95
CA SER A 46 7.03 -25.39 48.32
C SER A 46 5.72 -26.12 48.63
N HIS A 47 5.02 -25.66 49.66
CA HIS A 47 3.72 -26.22 50.05
C HIS A 47 2.77 -26.12 48.86
N GLY A 48 2.09 -27.23 48.57
CA GLY A 48 1.09 -27.26 47.51
C GLY A 48 -0.06 -26.28 47.81
N ASN A 49 -0.83 -25.92 46.78
CA ASN A 49 -2.13 -25.27 47.00
C ASN A 49 -3.22 -26.36 46.98
N ARG A 50 -4.45 -26.03 47.40
CA ARG A 50 -5.63 -26.92 47.42
C ARG A 50 -5.82 -27.74 46.16
N ASN A 51 -5.53 -27.19 44.99
CA ASN A 51 -5.69 -27.87 43.70
C ASN A 51 -4.35 -28.27 43.06
N ARG A 52 -3.27 -28.25 43.84
CA ARG A 52 -1.88 -28.46 43.41
C ARG A 52 -1.13 -29.21 44.51
N CYS A 53 -1.49 -30.46 44.76
CA CYS A 53 -0.74 -31.34 45.65
C CYS A 53 0.62 -31.67 45.00
N SER A 54 1.70 -31.42 45.72
CA SER A 54 3.05 -31.72 45.27
C SER A 54 3.26 -33.23 45.20
N ILE A 55 3.81 -33.71 44.08
CA ILE A 55 4.25 -35.10 43.91
C ILE A 55 5.67 -35.15 43.37
N PRO A 56 6.56 -35.97 43.96
CA PRO A 56 7.90 -36.17 43.44
C PRO A 56 7.91 -36.97 42.13
N GLY A 57 8.78 -36.62 41.19
CA GLY A 57 8.99 -37.42 39.98
C GLY A 57 10.37 -37.26 39.38
N ILE A 58 10.54 -37.78 38.16
CA ILE A 58 11.81 -37.70 37.44
C ILE A 58 11.59 -37.57 35.93
N LEU A 59 12.41 -36.72 35.31
CA LEU A 59 12.42 -36.51 33.87
C LEU A 59 13.75 -36.99 33.28
N TYR A 60 13.69 -38.05 32.49
CA TYR A 60 14.82 -38.55 31.73
C TYR A 60 14.74 -38.03 30.30
N ASN A 61 15.42 -36.91 30.05
CA ASN A 61 15.54 -36.37 28.71
C ASN A 61 16.79 -36.91 28.00
N THR A 62 16.62 -37.41 26.78
CA THR A 62 17.72 -37.84 25.91
C THR A 62 18.05 -36.77 24.87
N ASN A 63 19.31 -36.68 24.46
CA ASN A 63 19.77 -35.71 23.46
C ASN A 63 19.51 -36.14 22.01
N THR A 64 19.35 -37.45 21.75
CA THR A 64 19.09 -37.98 20.40
C THR A 64 17.86 -38.88 20.39
N VAL A 65 17.18 -38.93 19.25
CA VAL A 65 15.96 -39.74 19.08
C VAL A 65 16.28 -41.25 19.13
N GLU A 66 17.47 -41.64 18.68
CA GLU A 66 17.94 -43.03 18.74
C GLU A 66 18.10 -43.47 20.20
N SER A 67 18.67 -42.58 21.04
CA SER A 67 18.82 -42.84 22.47
C SER A 67 17.45 -43.00 23.14
N PHE A 68 16.47 -42.15 22.79
CA PHE A 68 15.10 -42.26 23.28
C PHE A 68 14.45 -43.61 22.94
N HIS A 69 14.61 -44.06 21.69
CA HIS A 69 14.05 -45.34 21.25
C HIS A 69 14.75 -46.53 21.93
N ALA A 70 16.07 -46.45 22.09
CA ALA A 70 16.90 -47.48 22.72
C ALA A 70 16.75 -47.60 24.24
N LEU A 71 16.09 -46.64 24.92
CA LEU A 71 15.84 -46.72 26.36
C LEU A 71 15.12 -48.02 26.75
N ASP A 72 15.67 -48.70 27.76
CA ASP A 72 15.01 -49.83 28.42
C ASP A 72 13.91 -49.33 29.37
N LYS A 73 12.71 -49.22 28.80
CA LYS A 73 11.51 -48.69 29.46
C LYS A 73 11.04 -49.57 30.62
N GLN A 74 11.32 -50.89 30.56
CA GLN A 74 10.90 -51.81 31.61
C GLN A 74 11.86 -51.73 32.79
N LYS A 75 13.16 -51.60 32.53
CA LYS A 75 14.16 -51.37 33.57
C LYS A 75 13.89 -50.07 34.33
N LEU A 76 13.67 -48.96 33.64
CA LEU A 76 13.37 -47.66 34.28
C LEU A 76 12.09 -47.73 35.15
N LEU A 77 11.04 -48.38 34.66
CA LEU A 77 9.81 -48.60 35.44
C LEU A 77 10.10 -49.39 36.73
N LYS A 78 10.89 -50.47 36.64
CA LYS A 78 11.26 -51.30 37.80
C LYS A 78 12.11 -50.53 38.82
N GLU A 79 13.05 -49.71 38.36
CA GLU A 79 13.89 -48.88 39.22
C GLU A 79 13.05 -47.86 40.01
N GLU A 80 12.13 -47.16 39.35
CA GLU A 80 11.26 -46.19 40.04
C GLU A 80 10.22 -46.88 40.94
N ALA A 81 9.71 -48.05 40.55
CA ALA A 81 8.83 -48.86 41.40
C ALA A 81 9.57 -49.38 42.65
N GLY A 82 10.84 -49.77 42.51
CA GLY A 82 11.70 -50.18 43.62
C GLY A 82 11.83 -49.08 44.68
N LYS A 83 11.99 -47.82 44.27
CA LYS A 83 12.02 -46.68 45.20
C LYS A 83 10.72 -46.53 45.99
N ILE A 84 9.57 -46.72 45.35
CA ILE A 84 8.26 -46.69 46.04
C ILE A 84 8.22 -47.83 47.08
N TRP A 85 8.68 -49.02 46.72
CA TRP A 85 8.71 -50.17 47.62
C TRP A 85 9.64 -49.97 48.81
N ASP A 86 10.84 -49.44 48.59
CA ASP A 86 11.80 -49.11 49.64
C ASP A 86 11.24 -48.04 50.60
N ASP A 87 10.58 -47.00 50.06
CA ASP A 87 9.92 -45.96 50.86
C ASP A 87 8.76 -46.55 51.71
N ILE A 88 8.06 -47.57 51.20
CA ILE A 88 7.04 -48.32 51.95
C ILE A 88 7.68 -49.13 53.08
N LEU A 89 8.71 -49.93 52.80
CA LEU A 89 9.35 -50.81 53.78
C LEU A 89 10.01 -50.03 54.92
N THR A 90 10.73 -48.96 54.58
CA THR A 90 11.41 -48.08 55.55
C THR A 90 10.44 -47.25 56.39
N GLY A 91 9.17 -47.13 55.99
CA GLY A 91 8.15 -46.34 56.68
C GLY A 91 8.07 -44.87 56.26
N LYS A 92 8.97 -44.40 55.39
CA LYS A 92 8.94 -43.03 54.86
C LYS A 92 7.62 -42.70 54.16
N ALA A 93 7.03 -43.66 53.46
CA ALA A 93 5.75 -43.47 52.80
C ALA A 93 4.55 -43.29 53.78
N VAL A 94 4.72 -43.60 55.06
CA VAL A 94 3.72 -43.32 56.12
C VAL A 94 3.89 -41.89 56.66
N GLU A 95 5.12 -41.37 56.68
CA GLU A 95 5.44 -40.00 57.08
C GLU A 95 5.07 -39.00 55.98
N ASP A 96 5.53 -39.25 54.75
CA ASP A 96 5.19 -38.50 53.54
C ASP A 96 4.56 -39.42 52.50
N CYS A 97 3.24 -39.39 52.43
CA CYS A 97 2.48 -40.27 51.55
C CYS A 97 2.52 -39.83 50.08
N SER A 98 3.02 -38.63 49.77
CA SER A 98 3.11 -38.14 48.39
C SER A 98 4.03 -39.02 47.53
N VAL A 99 5.00 -39.70 48.14
CA VAL A 99 5.94 -40.61 47.47
C VAL A 99 5.24 -41.83 46.84
N LEU A 100 4.04 -42.18 47.30
CA LEU A 100 3.24 -43.25 46.69
C LEU A 100 2.77 -42.88 45.27
N LEU A 101 2.76 -41.59 44.93
CA LEU A 101 2.33 -41.08 43.64
C LEU A 101 3.50 -40.79 42.68
N ARG A 102 4.71 -41.25 43.00
CA ARG A 102 5.90 -41.04 42.17
C ARG A 102 5.61 -41.31 40.69
N PHE A 103 6.13 -40.45 39.82
CA PHE A 103 5.98 -40.56 38.37
C PHE A 103 7.32 -40.44 37.65
N LEU A 104 7.35 -40.94 36.42
CA LEU A 104 8.50 -40.96 35.52
C LEU A 104 8.06 -40.37 34.19
N VAL A 105 8.88 -39.50 33.60
CA VAL A 105 8.74 -39.05 32.23
C VAL A 105 10.04 -39.32 31.48
N ILE A 106 9.94 -39.98 30.33
CA ILE A 106 11.04 -40.03 29.37
C ILE A 106 10.73 -39.05 28.24
N SER A 107 11.73 -38.32 27.75
CA SER A 107 11.54 -37.35 26.67
C SER A 107 12.72 -37.24 25.71
N PHE A 108 12.42 -36.72 24.52
CA PHE A 108 13.38 -36.23 23.55
C PHE A 108 12.83 -34.92 22.95
N ALA A 109 13.60 -33.85 23.07
CA ALA A 109 13.25 -32.52 22.57
C ALA A 109 14.09 -32.18 21.33
N ASP A 110 13.45 -32.15 20.16
CA ASP A 110 14.05 -31.60 18.94
C ASP A 110 13.78 -30.09 18.92
N LEU A 111 14.74 -29.33 19.44
CA LEU A 111 14.68 -27.87 19.50
C LEU A 111 14.87 -27.19 18.14
N LYS A 112 15.31 -27.92 17.10
CA LYS A 112 15.41 -27.38 15.74
C LYS A 112 14.06 -27.38 15.04
N ARG A 113 13.26 -28.44 15.26
CA ARG A 113 11.91 -28.58 14.71
C ARG A 113 10.80 -28.19 15.69
N TRP A 114 11.17 -27.81 16.91
CA TRP A 114 10.26 -27.56 18.03
C TRP A 114 9.29 -28.74 18.25
N SER A 115 9.80 -29.97 18.18
CA SER A 115 9.01 -31.18 18.37
C SER A 115 9.46 -31.94 19.61
N PHE A 116 8.49 -32.32 20.45
CA PHE A 116 8.75 -32.89 21.76
C PHE A 116 8.10 -34.27 21.84
N HIS A 117 8.94 -35.28 21.94
CA HIS A 117 8.54 -36.66 22.18
C HIS A 117 8.60 -36.92 23.68
N TYR A 118 7.54 -37.49 24.25
CA TYR A 118 7.50 -37.77 25.68
C TYR A 118 6.60 -38.96 25.99
N TRP A 119 6.85 -39.63 27.11
CA TRP A 119 6.00 -40.71 27.60
C TRP A 119 5.96 -40.70 29.12
N PHE A 120 4.76 -40.57 29.68
CA PHE A 120 4.53 -40.66 31.12
C PHE A 120 4.44 -42.11 31.57
N CYS A 121 4.95 -42.34 32.78
CA CYS A 121 4.85 -43.58 33.51
C CYS A 121 4.47 -43.27 34.96
N PHE A 122 3.46 -43.97 35.47
CA PHE A 122 2.99 -43.89 36.86
C PHE A 122 3.19 -45.25 37.53
N PRO A 123 4.40 -45.56 38.04
CA PRO A 123 4.72 -46.88 38.58
C PRO A 123 3.74 -47.28 39.68
N ALA A 124 2.99 -48.35 39.44
CA ALA A 124 2.05 -48.95 40.37
C ALA A 124 2.44 -50.40 40.65
N LEU A 125 2.62 -50.71 41.93
CA LEU A 125 2.95 -52.05 42.42
C LEU A 125 1.76 -52.98 42.21
N MET A 126 2.03 -54.20 41.74
CA MET A 126 1.03 -55.25 41.57
C MET A 126 1.14 -56.27 42.70
N LEU A 127 0.07 -56.38 43.49
CA LEU A 127 -0.10 -57.46 44.43
C LEU A 127 -0.36 -58.77 43.66
N ASP A 128 0.29 -59.85 44.05
CA ASP A 128 0.11 -61.19 43.47
C ASP A 128 -0.23 -62.18 44.60
N PRO A 129 -1.45 -62.77 44.63
CA PRO A 129 -2.53 -62.62 43.65
C PRO A 129 -3.15 -61.20 43.59
N PRO A 130 -3.77 -60.81 42.45
CA PRO A 130 -4.41 -59.51 42.30
C PRO A 130 -5.50 -59.26 43.35
N THR A 131 -5.55 -58.03 43.86
CA THR A 131 -6.56 -57.61 44.83
C THR A 131 -7.97 -57.64 44.23
N THR A 132 -8.92 -58.20 44.97
CA THR A 132 -10.34 -58.20 44.57
C THR A 132 -11.06 -57.04 45.26
N VAL A 133 -11.64 -56.13 44.47
CA VAL A 133 -12.48 -55.05 45.00
C VAL A 133 -13.93 -55.54 45.06
N VAL A 134 -14.55 -55.42 46.23
CA VAL A 134 -15.94 -55.78 46.49
C VAL A 134 -16.69 -54.58 47.06
N ASN A 135 -18.02 -54.61 46.96
CA ASN A 135 -18.93 -53.63 47.58
C ASN A 135 -18.68 -52.15 47.22
N LEU A 136 -18.07 -51.87 46.07
CA LEU A 136 -17.79 -50.50 45.61
C LEU A 136 -19.10 -49.78 45.24
N ARG A 137 -19.40 -48.69 45.94
CA ARG A 137 -20.61 -47.89 45.75
C ARG A 137 -20.36 -46.41 46.06
N PRO A 138 -21.23 -45.48 45.62
CA PRO A 138 -21.19 -44.08 46.07
C PRO A 138 -21.18 -43.97 47.59
N ALA A 139 -20.38 -43.04 48.12
CA ALA A 139 -20.21 -42.88 49.57
C ALA A 139 -21.56 -42.54 50.26
N SER A 140 -22.44 -41.80 49.60
CA SER A 140 -23.79 -41.49 50.06
C SER A 140 -24.71 -42.71 50.21
N GLN A 141 -24.42 -43.81 49.52
CA GLN A 141 -25.18 -45.06 49.62
C GLN A 141 -24.59 -46.04 50.63
N TRP A 142 -23.34 -45.80 51.07
CA TRP A 142 -22.66 -46.62 52.08
C TRP A 142 -22.84 -46.03 53.48
N LEU A 143 -22.79 -44.70 53.60
CA LEU A 143 -22.94 -43.96 54.85
C LEU A 143 -24.40 -43.64 55.15
N ASN A 144 -24.75 -43.52 56.43
CA ASN A 144 -26.02 -42.90 56.80
C ASN A 144 -25.94 -41.36 56.62
N THR A 145 -27.08 -40.66 56.65
CA THR A 145 -27.13 -39.21 56.40
C THR A 145 -26.23 -38.41 57.36
N ALA A 146 -26.24 -38.74 58.66
CA ALA A 146 -25.44 -38.05 59.66
C ALA A 146 -23.93 -38.28 59.46
N GLU A 147 -23.54 -39.51 59.15
CA GLU A 147 -22.16 -39.88 58.82
C GLU A 147 -21.67 -39.18 57.55
N ALA A 148 -22.51 -39.10 56.51
CA ALA A 148 -22.18 -38.45 55.24
C ALA A 148 -21.96 -36.93 55.40
N GLU A 149 -22.83 -36.26 56.16
CA GLU A 149 -22.67 -34.84 56.49
C GLU A 149 -21.42 -34.59 57.33
N SER A 150 -21.20 -35.41 58.37
CA SER A 150 -20.02 -35.31 59.24
C SER A 150 -18.72 -35.54 58.48
N LEU A 151 -18.67 -36.57 57.62
CA LEU A 151 -17.51 -36.86 56.78
C LEU A 151 -17.23 -35.76 55.77
N SER A 152 -18.27 -35.23 55.12
CA SER A 152 -18.13 -34.09 54.21
C SER A 152 -17.53 -32.87 54.93
N ALA A 153 -18.03 -32.53 56.12
CA ALA A 153 -17.49 -31.44 56.93
C ALA A 153 -16.03 -31.69 57.34
N ALA A 154 -15.69 -32.91 57.77
CA ALA A 154 -14.34 -33.28 58.14
C ALA A 154 -13.35 -33.20 56.96
N CYS A 155 -13.76 -33.68 55.77
CA CYS A 155 -12.96 -33.57 54.56
C CYS A 155 -12.77 -32.11 54.11
N ASN A 156 -13.82 -31.29 54.18
CA ASN A 156 -13.72 -29.87 53.85
C ASN A 156 -12.79 -29.13 54.81
N LYS A 157 -12.81 -29.48 56.11
CA LYS A 157 -11.85 -28.97 57.11
C LYS A 157 -10.42 -29.40 56.77
N TRP A 158 -10.22 -30.68 56.42
CA TRP A 158 -8.93 -31.23 55.97
C TRP A 158 -8.35 -30.46 54.78
N ARG A 159 -9.20 -30.15 53.78
CA ARG A 159 -8.84 -29.40 52.56
C ARG A 159 -8.71 -27.89 52.74
N SER A 160 -9.07 -27.35 53.91
CA SER A 160 -8.96 -25.92 54.20
C SER A 160 -7.77 -25.60 55.10
N SER A 161 -7.16 -26.60 55.73
CA SER A 161 -5.99 -26.44 56.59
C SER A 161 -4.69 -26.51 55.79
N LYS A 162 -3.84 -25.49 55.89
CA LYS A 162 -2.58 -25.40 55.13
C LYS A 162 -1.63 -26.59 55.36
N SER A 163 -1.68 -27.24 56.52
CA SER A 163 -0.79 -28.36 56.88
C SER A 163 -1.23 -29.72 56.35
N THR A 164 -2.48 -29.84 55.87
CA THR A 164 -3.07 -31.12 55.46
C THR A 164 -3.66 -31.09 54.05
N THR A 165 -3.79 -29.90 53.46
CA THR A 165 -4.46 -29.69 52.17
C THR A 165 -3.80 -30.46 51.04
N ASP A 166 -2.47 -30.55 51.04
CA ASP A 166 -1.65 -31.24 50.04
C ASP A 166 -1.31 -32.68 50.41
N VAL A 167 -1.91 -33.24 51.47
CA VAL A 167 -1.73 -34.62 51.91
C VAL A 167 -2.79 -35.52 51.24
N PRO A 168 -2.42 -36.33 50.23
CA PRO A 168 -3.39 -37.00 49.39
C PRO A 168 -3.89 -38.34 49.94
N PHE A 169 -3.28 -38.87 51.01
CA PHE A 169 -3.67 -40.12 51.65
C PHE A 169 -3.88 -39.89 53.14
N PHE A 170 -4.96 -40.43 53.70
CA PHE A 170 -5.40 -40.17 55.07
C PHE A 170 -6.25 -41.33 55.60
N VAL A 171 -6.55 -41.30 56.90
CA VAL A 171 -7.46 -42.26 57.55
C VAL A 171 -8.72 -41.52 57.98
N VAL A 172 -9.87 -42.13 57.75
CA VAL A 172 -11.17 -41.67 58.22
C VAL A 172 -11.65 -42.59 59.32
N MET A 173 -12.06 -42.01 60.42
CA MET A 173 -12.56 -42.69 61.60
C MET A 173 -13.97 -42.19 61.91
N ILE A 174 -14.93 -43.10 62.03
CA ILE A 174 -16.31 -42.78 62.40
C ILE A 174 -16.63 -43.44 63.73
N ASP A 175 -17.01 -42.63 64.71
CA ASP A 175 -17.37 -43.10 66.04
C ASP A 175 -18.82 -43.64 66.10
N PRO A 176 -19.24 -44.29 67.20
CA PRO A 176 -20.63 -44.75 67.35
C PRO A 176 -21.68 -43.64 67.33
N ASN A 177 -21.28 -42.38 67.55
CA ASN A 177 -22.16 -41.21 67.51
C ASN A 177 -22.27 -40.60 66.09
N SER A 178 -21.80 -41.32 65.06
CA SER A 178 -21.77 -40.87 63.66
C SER A 178 -20.89 -39.63 63.41
N CYS A 179 -19.92 -39.36 64.30
CA CYS A 179 -18.96 -38.28 64.12
C CYS A 179 -17.73 -38.80 63.35
N ALA A 180 -17.46 -38.20 62.18
CA ALA A 180 -16.33 -38.54 61.34
C ALA A 180 -15.13 -37.62 61.62
N THR A 181 -13.93 -38.20 61.74
CA THR A 181 -12.68 -37.45 61.85
C THR A 181 -11.66 -37.96 60.82
N VAL A 182 -10.91 -37.02 60.23
CA VAL A 182 -9.83 -37.32 59.28
C VAL A 182 -8.49 -37.13 59.99
N LYS A 183 -7.59 -38.12 59.84
CA LYS A 183 -6.30 -38.21 60.53
C LYS A 183 -5.18 -38.57 59.57
N LEU A 184 -3.94 -38.27 59.96
CA LEU A 184 -2.75 -38.68 59.21
C LEU A 184 -2.52 -40.19 59.32
N LEU A 185 -1.89 -40.79 58.32
CA LEU A 185 -1.61 -42.23 58.29
C LEU A 185 -0.68 -42.69 59.43
N LYS A 186 0.27 -41.85 59.85
CA LYS A 186 1.16 -42.13 60.98
C LYS A 186 0.43 -42.29 62.31
N ASP A 187 -0.77 -41.72 62.44
CA ASP A 187 -1.55 -41.78 63.68
C ASP A 187 -2.42 -43.04 63.76
N TRP A 188 -2.37 -43.91 62.75
CA TRP A 188 -3.19 -45.12 62.62
C TRP A 188 -3.20 -46.00 63.88
N GLU A 189 -2.01 -46.35 64.39
CA GLU A 189 -1.86 -47.32 65.48
C GLU A 189 -2.44 -46.81 66.81
N ALA A 190 -2.48 -45.48 67.01
CA ALA A 190 -2.97 -44.87 68.24
C ALA A 190 -4.49 -44.96 68.38
N TYR A 191 -5.21 -45.15 67.28
CA TYR A 191 -6.68 -45.01 67.26
C TYR A 191 -7.42 -46.26 66.76
N GLN A 192 -6.70 -47.35 66.47
CA GLN A 192 -7.29 -48.57 65.90
C GLN A 192 -8.44 -49.17 66.76
N ASN A 193 -8.44 -48.93 68.07
CA ASN A 193 -9.41 -49.49 69.01
C ASN A 193 -10.60 -48.57 69.33
N ASP A 194 -10.58 -47.30 68.89
CA ASP A 194 -11.56 -46.27 69.30
C ASP A 194 -12.70 -46.04 68.29
N ALA A 195 -12.59 -46.59 67.07
CA ALA A 195 -13.55 -46.36 65.99
C ALA A 195 -14.55 -47.49 65.76
N HIS A 196 -15.79 -47.12 65.42
CA HIS A 196 -16.82 -48.05 64.96
C HIS A 196 -16.62 -48.43 63.48
N LYS A 197 -16.23 -47.46 62.64
CA LYS A 197 -15.90 -47.67 61.22
C LYS A 197 -14.59 -46.97 60.87
N ILE A 198 -13.80 -47.61 60.01
CA ILE A 198 -12.49 -47.14 59.58
C ILE A 198 -12.40 -47.21 58.06
N LEU A 199 -12.02 -46.10 57.41
CA LEU A 199 -11.80 -46.05 55.97
C LEU A 199 -10.41 -45.48 55.65
N PHE A 200 -9.69 -46.12 54.73
CA PHE A 200 -8.45 -45.60 54.18
C PHE A 200 -8.76 -44.67 53.01
N GLY A 201 -8.66 -43.36 53.26
CA GLY A 201 -9.01 -42.31 52.32
C GLY A 201 -7.84 -41.90 51.43
N PHE A 202 -8.13 -41.64 50.16
CA PHE A 202 -7.18 -41.00 49.26
C PHE A 202 -7.90 -40.06 48.29
N TYR A 203 -7.24 -38.99 47.86
CA TYR A 203 -7.72 -38.15 46.77
C TYR A 203 -7.79 -39.00 45.51
N ASP A 204 -8.96 -39.14 44.90
CA ASP A 204 -9.12 -39.95 43.69
C ASP A 204 -9.20 -39.04 42.45
N PRO A 205 -8.29 -39.15 41.47
CA PRO A 205 -8.32 -38.32 40.27
C PRO A 205 -9.32 -38.83 39.23
N CYS A 206 -9.82 -40.05 39.38
CA CYS A 206 -10.74 -40.68 38.42
C CYS A 206 -12.17 -40.13 38.58
N HIS A 207 -12.86 -39.89 37.47
CA HIS A 207 -14.28 -39.52 37.49
C HIS A 207 -15.24 -40.72 37.32
N LEU A 208 -14.72 -41.89 36.94
CA LEU A 208 -15.56 -43.03 36.56
C LEU A 208 -16.37 -43.52 37.78
N PRO A 209 -17.67 -43.80 37.61
CA PRO A 209 -18.57 -44.09 38.74
C PRO A 209 -18.27 -45.42 39.43
N ASN A 210 -17.76 -46.41 38.69
CA ASN A 210 -17.57 -47.77 39.19
C ASN A 210 -16.09 -48.19 39.20
N ASN A 211 -15.16 -47.24 39.08
CA ASN A 211 -13.72 -47.55 39.04
C ASN A 211 -12.96 -46.57 39.93
N PRO A 212 -12.15 -47.07 40.89
CA PRO A 212 -11.26 -46.22 41.67
C PRO A 212 -10.08 -45.73 40.81
N GLY A 213 -9.46 -44.64 41.21
CA GLY A 213 -8.27 -44.12 40.56
C GLY A 213 -7.02 -44.96 40.74
N TRP A 214 -6.04 -44.67 39.85
CA TRP A 214 -4.72 -45.30 39.83
C TRP A 214 -3.97 -45.32 41.18
N PRO A 215 -4.02 -44.26 42.02
CA PRO A 215 -3.30 -44.20 43.31
C PRO A 215 -3.61 -45.34 44.29
N LEU A 216 -4.81 -45.92 44.21
CA LEU A 216 -5.26 -46.96 45.14
C LEU A 216 -4.30 -48.16 45.16
N ARG A 217 -3.67 -48.50 44.02
CA ARG A 217 -2.74 -49.64 43.90
C ARG A 217 -1.57 -49.54 44.89
N ASN A 218 -0.88 -48.41 44.89
CA ASN A 218 0.27 -48.19 45.77
C ASN A 218 -0.17 -48.02 47.22
N PHE A 219 -1.36 -47.48 47.45
CA PHE A 219 -1.89 -47.35 48.80
C PHE A 219 -2.21 -48.69 49.44
N LEU A 220 -2.84 -49.60 48.69
CA LEU A 220 -3.08 -50.98 49.14
C LEU A 220 -1.77 -51.73 49.39
N ALA A 221 -0.74 -51.51 48.55
CA ALA A 221 0.58 -52.09 48.78
C ALA A 221 1.20 -51.60 50.11
N LEU A 222 1.09 -50.31 50.43
CA LEU A 222 1.52 -49.76 51.72
C LEU A 222 0.76 -50.39 52.90
N ILE A 223 -0.56 -50.40 52.83
CA ILE A 223 -1.43 -50.92 53.91
C ILE A 223 -1.11 -52.39 54.20
N THR A 224 -0.96 -53.19 53.15
CA THR A 224 -0.65 -54.61 53.26
C THR A 224 0.75 -54.84 53.84
N ALA A 225 1.75 -54.11 53.33
CA ALA A 225 3.14 -54.28 53.76
C ALA A 225 3.38 -53.85 55.21
N ARG A 226 2.70 -52.79 55.68
CA ARG A 226 2.89 -52.23 57.04
C ARG A 226 1.97 -52.87 58.08
N TRP A 227 0.67 -52.96 57.79
CA TRP A 227 -0.33 -53.34 58.79
C TRP A 227 -0.92 -54.74 58.60
N ASN A 228 -0.54 -55.45 57.53
CA ASN A 228 -0.90 -56.85 57.28
C ASN A 228 -2.43 -57.11 57.32
N LEU A 229 -3.22 -56.13 56.88
CA LEU A 229 -4.68 -56.22 56.82
C LEU A 229 -5.11 -57.07 55.61
N LYS A 230 -6.01 -58.04 55.83
CA LYS A 230 -6.58 -58.90 54.78
C LYS A 230 -7.80 -58.30 54.09
N SER A 231 -8.54 -57.43 54.79
CA SER A 231 -9.63 -56.64 54.24
C SER A 231 -9.36 -55.17 54.56
N VAL A 232 -9.50 -54.32 53.55
CA VAL A 232 -9.24 -52.89 53.63
C VAL A 232 -10.43 -52.14 53.07
N GLN A 233 -11.16 -51.42 53.93
CA GLN A 233 -12.17 -50.48 53.47
C GLN A 233 -11.48 -49.19 53.02
N PHE A 234 -11.72 -48.76 51.79
CA PHE A 234 -11.10 -47.58 51.20
C PHE A 234 -12.14 -46.54 50.79
N PHE A 235 -11.72 -45.28 50.82
CA PHE A 235 -12.53 -44.12 50.46
C PHE A 235 -11.85 -43.33 49.33
N CYS A 236 -12.46 -43.37 48.16
CA CYS A 236 -12.09 -42.59 46.98
C CYS A 236 -12.69 -41.19 47.11
N TYR A 237 -11.92 -40.25 47.65
CA TYR A 237 -12.37 -38.89 47.87
C TYR A 237 -12.41 -38.10 46.56
N ARG A 238 -13.60 -37.60 46.21
CA ARG A 238 -13.86 -36.76 45.03
C ARG A 238 -14.64 -35.51 45.44
N GLU A 239 -14.57 -34.50 44.58
CA GLU A 239 -15.16 -33.19 44.81
C GLU A 239 -16.18 -32.82 43.73
N LYS A 240 -17.02 -31.84 44.07
CA LYS A 240 -17.85 -31.11 43.12
C LYS A 240 -17.79 -29.63 43.48
N ARG A 241 -17.44 -28.79 42.50
CA ARG A 241 -17.27 -27.33 42.71
C ARG A 241 -16.32 -26.97 43.87
N GLY A 242 -15.30 -27.80 44.08
CA GLY A 242 -14.27 -27.58 45.11
C GLY A 242 -14.66 -27.99 46.53
N PHE A 243 -15.79 -28.67 46.73
CA PHE A 243 -16.21 -29.23 48.02
C PHE A 243 -16.32 -30.75 47.94
N ALA A 244 -16.14 -31.41 49.08
CA ALA A 244 -16.37 -32.86 49.22
C ALA A 244 -17.77 -33.24 48.76
N ASP A 245 -17.88 -34.21 47.85
CA ASP A 245 -19.15 -34.66 47.31
C ASP A 245 -19.28 -36.18 47.51
N MET A 246 -20.25 -36.60 48.34
CA MET A 246 -20.41 -38.00 48.71
C MET A 246 -21.13 -38.83 47.64
N ASP A 247 -21.80 -38.19 46.68
CA ASP A 247 -22.43 -38.89 45.55
C ASP A 247 -21.39 -39.26 44.48
N LEU A 248 -20.39 -38.40 44.28
CA LEU A 248 -19.26 -38.66 43.39
C LEU A 248 -18.18 -39.54 44.03
N SER A 249 -17.91 -39.34 45.33
CA SER A 249 -16.94 -40.13 46.08
C SER A 249 -17.39 -41.58 46.20
N LEU A 250 -16.44 -42.52 46.24
CA LEU A 250 -16.73 -43.94 46.33
C LEU A 250 -16.20 -44.54 47.62
N ILE A 251 -16.93 -45.50 48.19
CA ILE A 251 -16.45 -46.35 49.27
C ILE A 251 -16.52 -47.80 48.79
N GLY A 252 -15.46 -48.56 49.03
CA GLY A 252 -15.38 -49.96 48.69
C GLY A 252 -14.50 -50.74 49.65
N GLU A 253 -14.42 -52.04 49.44
CA GLU A 253 -13.60 -52.95 50.24
C GLU A 253 -12.66 -53.72 49.33
N ALA A 254 -11.40 -53.78 49.69
CA ALA A 254 -10.36 -54.53 48.98
C ALA A 254 -9.99 -55.77 49.79
N LEU A 255 -10.21 -56.94 49.19
CA LEU A 255 -9.82 -58.24 49.74
C LEU A 255 -8.43 -58.59 49.24
N ILE A 256 -7.49 -58.69 50.19
CA ILE A 256 -6.07 -58.83 49.91
C ILE A 256 -5.61 -60.21 50.39
N THR A 257 -5.00 -60.95 49.46
CA THR A 257 -4.33 -62.21 49.74
C THR A 257 -2.88 -62.04 49.33
N VAL A 258 -1.94 -62.18 50.27
CA VAL A 258 -0.49 -62.12 49.97
C VAL A 258 0.21 -63.41 50.40
N PRO A 259 1.17 -63.93 49.60
CA PRO A 259 2.00 -65.08 49.95
C PRO A 259 2.88 -64.82 51.18
N GLN A 260 3.27 -65.89 51.87
CA GLN A 260 4.32 -65.82 52.90
C GLN A 260 5.64 -65.39 52.24
N GLY A 261 6.34 -64.40 52.81
CA GLY A 261 7.61 -63.88 52.27
C GLY A 261 7.47 -62.78 51.21
N TRP A 262 6.26 -62.29 50.92
CA TRP A 262 6.01 -61.20 49.95
C TRP A 262 6.84 -59.92 50.19
N LYS A 263 7.28 -59.67 51.44
CA LYS A 263 8.07 -58.47 51.78
C LYS A 263 9.52 -58.52 51.26
N ASP A 264 10.03 -59.71 50.95
CA ASP A 264 11.44 -59.93 50.63
C ASP A 264 11.77 -59.68 49.15
N VAL A 265 10.74 -59.50 48.30
CA VAL A 265 10.88 -59.30 46.85
C VAL A 265 10.13 -58.04 46.42
N VAL A 266 10.76 -57.22 45.56
CA VAL A 266 10.10 -56.06 44.96
C VAL A 266 8.95 -56.53 44.06
N PRO A 267 7.71 -56.06 44.27
CA PRO A 267 6.58 -56.44 43.43
C PRO A 267 6.77 -56.06 41.97
N ASN A 268 6.15 -56.82 41.07
CA ASN A 268 6.05 -56.41 39.67
C ASN A 268 5.28 -55.09 39.56
N ALA A 269 5.64 -54.24 38.60
CA ALA A 269 5.03 -52.92 38.43
C ALA A 269 4.52 -52.69 37.00
N VAL A 270 3.51 -51.83 36.89
CA VAL A 270 2.92 -51.32 35.63
C VAL A 270 2.77 -49.80 35.73
N GLY A 271 2.56 -49.08 34.62
CA GLY A 271 2.38 -47.63 34.74
C GLY A 271 2.51 -46.79 33.47
N TRP A 272 2.98 -47.35 32.35
CA TRP A 272 3.13 -46.60 31.11
C TRP A 272 1.78 -46.10 30.57
N GLU A 273 1.69 -44.80 30.33
CA GLU A 273 0.49 -44.15 29.83
C GLU A 273 0.13 -44.66 28.43
N LEU A 274 -1.17 -44.80 28.14
CA LEU A 274 -1.64 -45.26 26.83
C LEU A 274 -2.07 -44.09 25.95
N LYS A 275 -1.73 -44.14 24.67
CA LYS A 275 -2.24 -43.24 23.64
C LYS A 275 -3.30 -43.98 22.82
N LYS A 276 -4.59 -43.62 22.98
CA LYS A 276 -5.72 -44.28 22.32
C LYS A 276 -5.65 -45.82 22.45
N GLY A 277 -5.35 -46.31 23.66
CA GLY A 277 -5.24 -47.75 23.97
C GLY A 277 -3.91 -48.42 23.59
N ARG A 278 -2.97 -47.72 22.94
CA ARG A 278 -1.67 -48.28 22.55
C ARG A 278 -0.54 -47.78 23.47
N LYS A 279 0.43 -48.66 23.74
CA LYS A 279 1.67 -48.33 24.49
C LYS A 279 2.67 -47.64 23.58
N VAL A 280 2.44 -46.35 23.29
CA VAL A 280 3.28 -45.56 22.38
C VAL A 280 3.54 -44.18 22.98
N PRO A 281 4.75 -43.62 22.85
CA PRO A 281 5.04 -42.24 23.22
C PRO A 281 4.09 -41.23 22.56
N ARG A 282 3.92 -40.09 23.22
CA ARG A 282 3.29 -38.89 22.65
C ARG A 282 4.34 -38.07 21.92
N CYS A 283 3.90 -37.32 20.90
CA CYS A 283 4.70 -36.36 20.16
C CYS A 283 3.82 -35.13 19.93
N VAL A 284 4.37 -33.95 20.22
CA VAL A 284 3.73 -32.66 19.99
C VAL A 284 4.68 -31.75 19.23
N GLY A 285 4.19 -31.12 18.15
CA GLY A 285 4.90 -30.06 17.44
C GLY A 285 4.43 -28.71 17.93
N LEU A 286 5.34 -27.92 18.51
CA LEU A 286 5.05 -26.58 19.04
C LEU A 286 5.63 -25.46 18.17
N ALA A 287 6.14 -25.80 16.97
CA ALA A 287 6.72 -24.83 16.05
C ALA A 287 5.80 -23.63 15.78
N GLN A 288 4.49 -23.84 15.62
CA GLN A 288 3.57 -22.72 15.38
C GLN A 288 3.49 -21.71 16.53
N SER A 289 3.81 -22.13 17.76
CA SER A 289 3.72 -21.29 18.96
C SER A 289 5.08 -20.88 19.52
N MET A 290 6.17 -21.50 19.07
CA MET A 290 7.50 -21.28 19.64
C MET A 290 8.57 -20.90 18.60
N ASP A 291 8.42 -21.29 17.33
CA ASP A 291 9.38 -20.93 16.27
C ASP A 291 9.27 -19.43 15.97
N PRO A 292 10.30 -18.62 16.28
CA PRO A 292 10.24 -17.18 16.10
C PRO A 292 9.95 -16.77 14.64
N THR A 293 10.45 -17.54 13.68
CA THR A 293 10.23 -17.29 12.26
C THR A 293 8.76 -17.52 11.90
N ARG A 294 8.14 -18.62 12.35
CA ARG A 294 6.71 -18.88 12.11
C ARG A 294 5.81 -17.89 12.83
N LEU A 295 6.18 -17.48 14.05
CA LEU A 295 5.46 -16.45 14.80
C LEU A 295 5.48 -15.11 14.05
N ALA A 296 6.64 -14.70 13.54
CA ALA A 296 6.76 -13.48 12.73
C ALA A 296 5.92 -13.55 11.44
N ILE A 297 5.94 -14.68 10.72
CA ILE A 297 5.09 -14.90 9.54
C ILE A 297 3.61 -14.79 9.90
N SER A 298 3.19 -15.51 10.95
CA SER A 298 1.80 -15.51 11.39
C SER A 298 1.33 -14.12 11.84
N ALA A 299 2.20 -13.34 12.48
CA ALA A 299 1.89 -11.97 12.91
C ALA A 299 1.74 -11.02 11.72
N ALA A 300 2.64 -11.09 10.74
CA ALA A 300 2.57 -10.30 9.51
C ALA A 300 1.29 -10.62 8.71
N ASP A 301 0.99 -11.90 8.52
CA ASP A 301 -0.21 -12.32 7.78
C ASP A 301 -1.51 -12.00 8.53
N LEU A 302 -1.48 -12.00 9.87
CA LEU A 302 -2.64 -11.62 10.68
C LEU A 302 -3.03 -10.16 10.45
N ASN A 303 -2.06 -9.25 10.31
CA ASN A 303 -2.34 -7.83 10.05
C ASN A 303 -3.14 -7.65 8.74
N LEU A 304 -2.71 -8.31 7.66
CA LEU A 304 -3.39 -8.26 6.37
C LEU A 304 -4.77 -8.96 6.41
N LYS A 305 -4.90 -10.07 7.16
CA LYS A 305 -6.20 -10.70 7.40
C LYS A 305 -7.15 -9.76 8.16
N LEU A 306 -6.65 -8.99 9.11
CA LEU A 306 -7.45 -7.99 9.82
C LEU A 306 -7.92 -6.87 8.89
N MET A 307 -7.08 -6.39 7.96
CA MET A 307 -7.51 -5.45 6.92
C MET A 307 -8.65 -6.03 6.10
N ARG A 308 -8.51 -7.28 5.63
CA ARG A 308 -9.55 -7.97 4.87
C ARG A 308 -10.85 -8.11 5.65
N TRP A 309 -10.79 -8.58 6.90
CA TRP A 309 -11.99 -8.84 7.69
C TRP A 309 -12.71 -7.58 8.16
N ARG A 310 -11.98 -6.49 8.40
CA ARG A 310 -12.54 -5.27 9.01
C ARG A 310 -12.86 -4.17 8.02
N ALA A 311 -12.10 -4.04 6.94
CA ALA A 311 -12.18 -2.88 6.04
C ALA A 311 -12.39 -3.27 4.57
N LEU A 312 -11.71 -4.31 4.10
CA LEU A 312 -11.64 -4.64 2.67
C LEU A 312 -11.89 -6.13 2.38
N PRO A 313 -13.14 -6.64 2.47
CA PRO A 313 -13.42 -8.07 2.32
C PRO A 313 -12.98 -8.71 1.00
N SER A 314 -12.94 -7.90 -0.07
CA SER A 314 -12.50 -8.28 -1.42
C SER A 314 -10.98 -8.41 -1.57
N LEU A 315 -10.19 -8.07 -0.55
CA LEU A 315 -8.73 -8.14 -0.60
C LEU A 315 -8.25 -9.60 -0.78
N ASP A 316 -7.56 -9.86 -1.88
CA ASP A 316 -7.02 -11.17 -2.22
C ASP A 316 -5.56 -11.31 -1.77
N LEU A 317 -5.39 -11.80 -0.55
CA LEU A 317 -4.07 -12.07 0.03
C LEU A 317 -3.29 -13.17 -0.71
N SER A 318 -3.98 -14.06 -1.43
CA SER A 318 -3.33 -15.15 -2.18
C SER A 318 -2.71 -14.64 -3.47
N ALA A 319 -3.41 -13.73 -4.19
CA ALA A 319 -2.86 -13.01 -5.33
C ALA A 319 -1.62 -12.18 -4.90
N LEU A 320 -1.71 -11.45 -3.79
CA LEU A 320 -0.59 -10.64 -3.30
C LEU A 320 0.63 -11.46 -2.89
N SER A 321 0.46 -12.59 -2.20
CA SER A 321 1.62 -13.41 -1.79
C SER A 321 2.27 -14.16 -2.95
N SER A 322 1.55 -14.43 -4.04
CA SER A 322 2.04 -15.20 -5.18
C SER A 322 2.71 -14.35 -6.26
N VAL A 323 2.37 -13.07 -6.37
CA VAL A 323 2.91 -12.15 -7.39
C VAL A 323 4.43 -12.01 -7.27
N ARG A 324 5.12 -12.06 -8.42
CA ARG A 324 6.56 -11.84 -8.53
C ARG A 324 6.83 -10.43 -9.02
N CYS A 325 7.52 -9.64 -8.21
CA CYS A 325 7.87 -8.26 -8.54
C CYS A 325 9.35 -8.13 -8.90
N LEU A 326 9.62 -7.58 -10.09
CA LEU A 326 10.96 -7.20 -10.54
C LEU A 326 11.16 -5.70 -10.30
N LEU A 327 12.17 -5.34 -9.50
CA LEU A 327 12.55 -3.96 -9.22
C LEU A 327 13.82 -3.61 -9.99
N LEU A 328 13.67 -2.82 -11.06
CA LEU A 328 14.81 -2.32 -11.84
C LEU A 328 15.31 -1.03 -11.21
N GLY A 329 16.38 -1.16 -10.43
CA GLY A 329 16.95 -0.11 -9.58
C GLY A 329 16.76 -0.41 -8.10
N ALA A 330 17.88 -0.50 -7.37
CA ALA A 330 17.95 -0.67 -5.91
C ALA A 330 18.43 0.64 -5.23
N GLY A 331 18.08 1.78 -5.82
CA GLY A 331 18.31 3.11 -5.25
C GLY A 331 17.24 3.52 -4.23
N THR A 332 17.03 4.82 -4.07
CA THR A 332 16.09 5.39 -3.08
C THR A 332 14.67 4.86 -3.29
N LEU A 333 14.18 4.82 -4.53
CA LEU A 333 12.87 4.28 -4.86
C LEU A 333 12.81 2.76 -4.65
N GLY A 334 13.79 2.01 -5.18
CA GLY A 334 13.85 0.55 -5.04
C GLY A 334 13.74 0.07 -3.60
N CYS A 335 14.50 0.68 -2.70
CA CYS A 335 14.45 0.36 -1.26
C CYS A 335 13.07 0.59 -0.65
N GLN A 336 12.42 1.72 -0.98
CA GLN A 336 11.12 2.06 -0.42
C GLN A 336 10.00 1.19 -1.01
N VAL A 337 10.00 0.98 -2.33
CA VAL A 337 9.07 0.07 -3.01
C VAL A 337 9.17 -1.33 -2.43
N ALA A 338 10.38 -1.90 -2.28
CA ALA A 338 10.56 -3.23 -1.72
C ALA A 338 9.97 -3.38 -0.31
N ARG A 339 10.15 -2.36 0.56
CA ARG A 339 9.56 -2.35 1.91
C ARG A 339 8.04 -2.26 1.89
N MET A 340 7.47 -1.46 0.99
CA MET A 340 6.02 -1.32 0.84
C MET A 340 5.39 -2.59 0.26
N LEU A 341 6.04 -3.26 -0.69
CA LEU A 341 5.61 -4.56 -1.21
C LEU A 341 5.57 -5.62 -0.09
N LEU A 342 6.62 -5.69 0.74
CA LEU A 342 6.65 -6.58 1.90
C LEU A 342 5.49 -6.32 2.88
N ALA A 343 5.18 -5.06 3.13
CA ALA A 343 4.08 -4.65 4.01
C ALA A 343 2.72 -5.11 3.48
N TRP A 344 2.52 -5.11 2.16
CA TRP A 344 1.33 -5.64 1.48
C TRP A 344 1.28 -7.17 1.37
N GLY A 345 2.28 -7.88 1.88
CA GLY A 345 2.29 -9.35 1.87
C GLY A 345 2.95 -9.97 0.64
N ILE A 346 3.52 -9.17 -0.25
CA ILE A 346 4.26 -9.65 -1.42
C ILE A 346 5.58 -10.23 -0.94
N ARG A 347 5.88 -11.47 -1.35
CA ARG A 347 7.05 -12.22 -0.84
C ARG A 347 8.15 -12.42 -1.87
N LYS A 348 7.84 -12.34 -3.17
CA LYS A 348 8.78 -12.65 -4.26
C LYS A 348 9.29 -11.38 -4.92
N ILE A 349 10.51 -10.98 -4.58
CA ILE A 349 11.09 -9.70 -5.00
C ILE A 349 12.48 -9.94 -5.60
N THR A 350 12.66 -9.55 -6.85
CA THR A 350 13.99 -9.55 -7.50
C THR A 350 14.45 -8.14 -7.73
N LEU A 351 15.65 -7.79 -7.25
CA LEU A 351 16.24 -6.46 -7.44
C LEU A 351 17.38 -6.53 -8.46
N VAL A 352 17.39 -5.58 -9.41
CA VAL A 352 18.45 -5.44 -10.41
C VAL A 352 19.14 -4.09 -10.21
N ASP A 353 20.44 -4.10 -9.94
CA ASP A 353 21.25 -2.89 -9.81
C ASP A 353 22.75 -3.23 -9.98
N ASN A 354 23.48 -2.44 -10.77
CA ASN A 354 24.94 -2.62 -10.97
C ASN A 354 25.79 -1.85 -9.94
N GLY A 355 25.18 -0.94 -9.19
CA GLY A 355 25.85 -0.02 -8.30
C GLY A 355 26.33 -0.66 -7.00
N ARG A 356 27.27 0.03 -6.35
CA ARG A 356 27.73 -0.27 -4.98
C ARG A 356 27.14 0.74 -3.99
N VAL A 357 26.99 0.31 -2.75
CA VAL A 357 26.50 1.17 -1.66
C VAL A 357 27.60 2.19 -1.31
N ALA A 358 27.30 3.47 -1.50
CA ALA A 358 28.20 4.57 -1.14
C ALA A 358 27.85 5.16 0.23
N MET A 359 28.81 5.84 0.88
CA MET A 359 28.65 6.44 2.22
C MET A 359 27.43 7.38 2.37
N SER A 360 26.99 8.01 1.29
CA SER A 360 25.82 8.91 1.31
C SER A 360 24.48 8.17 1.18
N ASN A 361 24.49 6.88 0.83
CA ASN A 361 23.30 6.11 0.49
C ASN A 361 22.43 5.73 1.70
N PRO A 362 22.96 5.23 2.84
CA PRO A 362 22.14 4.73 3.95
C PRO A 362 21.11 5.72 4.51
N LEU A 363 21.38 7.03 4.42
CA LEU A 363 20.45 8.08 4.88
C LEU A 363 19.20 8.24 4.01
N ARG A 364 19.22 7.72 2.77
CA ARG A 364 18.14 7.87 1.77
C ARG A 364 17.61 6.52 1.29
N GLN A 365 18.47 5.52 1.23
CA GLN A 365 18.20 4.18 0.71
C GLN A 365 18.01 3.23 1.89
N SER A 366 16.74 3.04 2.27
CA SER A 366 16.31 2.48 3.56
C SER A 366 16.60 0.99 3.80
N LEU A 367 17.30 0.32 2.87
CA LEU A 367 17.75 -1.07 3.03
C LEU A 367 19.23 -1.18 3.40
N TYR A 368 20.01 -0.09 3.31
CA TYR A 368 21.44 -0.15 3.55
C TYR A 368 21.82 0.46 4.90
N THR A 369 22.87 -0.06 5.52
CA THR A 369 23.49 0.49 6.73
C THR A 369 24.88 1.03 6.43
N PHE A 370 25.49 1.66 7.44
CA PHE A 370 26.88 2.10 7.35
C PHE A 370 27.84 0.95 7.02
N ASP A 371 27.60 -0.25 7.58
CA ASP A 371 28.46 -1.41 7.38
C ASP A 371 28.50 -1.86 5.91
N ASP A 372 27.39 -1.69 5.18
CA ASP A 372 27.32 -2.01 3.75
C ASP A 372 28.20 -1.08 2.88
N CYS A 373 28.65 0.06 3.42
CA CYS A 373 29.52 1.01 2.74
C CYS A 373 31.02 0.69 2.89
N LEU A 374 31.37 -0.19 3.83
CA LEU A 374 32.76 -0.51 4.15
C LEU A 374 33.41 -1.33 3.03
N ASN A 375 34.75 -1.38 2.99
CA ASN A 375 35.52 -2.18 2.04
C ASN A 375 35.20 -1.91 0.55
N GLY A 376 34.92 -0.65 0.20
CA GLY A 376 34.57 -0.25 -1.17
C GLY A 376 33.10 -0.43 -1.53
N GLY A 377 32.25 -0.73 -0.54
CA GLY A 377 30.80 -0.84 -0.69
C GLY A 377 30.35 -2.19 -1.25
N ALA A 378 29.35 -2.79 -0.60
CA ALA A 378 28.65 -3.96 -1.10
C ALA A 378 27.86 -3.63 -2.37
N TYR A 379 27.62 -4.63 -3.22
CA TYR A 379 26.70 -4.47 -4.34
C TYR A 379 25.28 -4.23 -3.82
N LYS A 380 24.62 -3.19 -4.35
CA LYS A 380 23.28 -2.77 -3.90
C LYS A 380 22.26 -3.89 -4.00
N ALA A 381 22.21 -4.59 -5.13
CA ALA A 381 21.28 -5.70 -5.33
C ALA A 381 21.44 -6.79 -4.25
N THR A 382 22.67 -7.17 -3.92
CA THR A 382 22.96 -8.18 -2.90
C THR A 382 22.67 -7.67 -1.48
N ALA A 383 23.11 -6.45 -1.15
CA ALA A 383 22.87 -5.85 0.17
C ALA A 383 21.37 -5.67 0.44
N ALA A 384 20.59 -5.31 -0.58
CA ALA A 384 19.13 -5.18 -0.47
C ALA A 384 18.47 -6.51 -0.11
N VAL A 385 18.87 -7.62 -0.75
CA VAL A 385 18.36 -8.96 -0.44
C VAL A 385 18.65 -9.35 1.01
N GLU A 386 19.88 -9.16 1.47
CA GLU A 386 20.26 -9.49 2.84
C GLU A 386 19.50 -8.64 3.87
N SER A 387 19.26 -7.37 3.54
CA SER A 387 18.43 -6.49 4.36
C SER A 387 16.97 -6.93 4.41
N LEU A 388 16.36 -7.28 3.27
CA LEU A 388 14.98 -7.78 3.22
C LEU A 388 14.83 -9.07 4.02
N LYS A 389 15.77 -10.02 3.91
CA LYS A 389 15.78 -11.27 4.70
C LYS A 389 15.93 -11.00 6.20
N ARG A 390 16.70 -9.96 6.57
CA ARG A 390 16.82 -9.52 7.96
C ARG A 390 15.54 -8.89 8.50
N ILE A 391 14.80 -8.16 7.65
CA ILE A 391 13.50 -7.56 7.99
C ILE A 391 12.43 -8.64 8.14
N PHE A 392 12.33 -9.56 7.18
CA PHE A 392 11.35 -10.63 7.17
C PHE A 392 11.95 -11.92 6.61
N PRO A 393 12.29 -12.91 7.47
CA PRO A 393 13.04 -14.10 7.03
C PRO A 393 12.38 -14.98 5.96
N ALA A 394 11.06 -14.87 5.79
CA ALA A 394 10.31 -15.64 4.80
C ALA A 394 10.12 -14.92 3.46
N VAL A 395 10.82 -13.81 3.22
CA VAL A 395 10.89 -13.20 1.89
C VAL A 395 11.70 -14.09 0.94
N GLU A 396 11.18 -14.30 -0.26
CA GLU A 396 11.87 -14.90 -1.40
C GLU A 396 12.49 -13.76 -2.22
N ALA A 397 13.64 -13.27 -1.75
CA ALA A 397 14.36 -12.16 -2.38
C ALA A 397 15.60 -12.61 -3.16
N GLU A 398 15.73 -12.11 -4.40
CA GLU A 398 16.89 -12.35 -5.29
C GLU A 398 17.52 -11.02 -5.73
N GLY A 399 18.83 -11.04 -5.95
CA GLY A 399 19.61 -9.85 -6.29
C GLY A 399 20.48 -10.12 -7.50
N VAL A 400 20.29 -9.33 -8.55
CA VAL A 400 21.01 -9.44 -9.82
C VAL A 400 21.87 -8.20 -10.03
N VAL A 401 23.20 -8.40 -10.01
CA VAL A 401 24.17 -7.36 -10.36
C VAL A 401 24.31 -7.35 -11.88
N MET A 402 23.74 -6.33 -12.53
CA MET A 402 23.71 -6.20 -13.98
C MET A 402 23.42 -4.73 -14.36
N ALA A 403 24.07 -4.24 -15.40
CA ALA A 403 23.76 -2.94 -15.99
C ALA A 403 22.55 -3.07 -16.94
N ILE A 404 21.77 -2.01 -17.07
CA ILE A 404 20.71 -1.95 -18.09
C ILE A 404 21.28 -1.15 -19.28
N PRO A 405 21.40 -1.74 -20.47
CA PRO A 405 21.90 -1.03 -21.65
C PRO A 405 21.00 0.16 -22.02
N MET A 406 21.62 1.28 -22.38
CA MET A 406 20.96 2.58 -22.58
C MET A 406 21.12 3.07 -24.02
N PRO A 407 20.03 3.54 -24.66
CA PRO A 407 20.12 4.24 -25.94
C PRO A 407 20.97 5.51 -25.87
N GLY A 408 21.77 5.76 -26.92
CA GLY A 408 22.62 6.94 -27.01
C GLY A 408 24.02 6.76 -26.42
N HIS A 409 24.34 5.58 -25.87
CA HIS A 409 25.67 5.21 -25.40
C HIS A 409 26.24 4.09 -26.29
N PRO A 410 26.97 4.43 -27.38
CA PRO A 410 27.46 3.45 -28.32
C PRO A 410 28.38 2.43 -27.64
N VAL A 411 28.13 1.16 -27.92
CA VAL A 411 28.89 0.03 -27.37
C VAL A 411 30.03 -0.30 -28.33
N ASN A 412 31.23 -0.44 -27.79
CA ASN A 412 32.40 -0.88 -28.55
C ASN A 412 32.17 -2.29 -29.12
N SER A 413 32.68 -2.58 -30.31
CA SER A 413 32.47 -3.89 -30.98
C SER A 413 32.93 -5.10 -30.15
N GLN A 414 33.90 -4.92 -29.23
CA GLN A 414 34.39 -5.96 -28.34
C GLN A 414 33.42 -6.29 -27.19
N GLU A 415 32.48 -5.39 -26.88
CA GLU A 415 31.53 -5.52 -25.77
C GLU A 415 30.12 -5.89 -26.25
N HIS A 416 29.90 -5.99 -27.57
CA HIS A 416 28.59 -6.29 -28.17
C HIS A 416 27.98 -7.58 -27.62
N ASP A 417 28.74 -8.67 -27.58
CA ASP A 417 28.23 -9.96 -27.09
C ASP A 417 27.81 -9.90 -25.62
N SER A 418 28.58 -9.21 -24.78
CA SER A 418 28.26 -9.03 -23.35
C SER A 418 26.99 -8.21 -23.16
N VAL A 419 26.84 -7.10 -23.91
CA VAL A 419 25.63 -6.26 -23.83
C VAL A 419 24.40 -7.02 -24.33
N LEU A 420 24.55 -7.82 -25.39
CA LEU A 420 23.46 -8.66 -25.90
C LEU A 420 23.08 -9.76 -24.89
N GLU A 421 24.03 -10.32 -24.15
CA GLU A 421 23.75 -11.26 -23.06
C GLU A 421 22.98 -10.58 -21.92
N ASP A 422 23.37 -9.36 -21.52
CA ASP A 422 22.63 -8.57 -20.52
C ASP A 422 21.21 -8.23 -21.00
N CYS A 423 21.02 -7.89 -22.28
CA CYS A 423 19.69 -7.69 -22.87
C CYS A 423 18.83 -8.96 -22.80
N LYS A 424 19.41 -10.13 -23.14
CA LYS A 424 18.71 -11.42 -23.05
C LYS A 424 18.37 -11.77 -21.61
N ARG A 425 19.28 -11.52 -20.68
CA ARG A 425 19.06 -11.75 -19.25
C ARG A 425 17.96 -10.86 -18.70
N LEU A 426 17.93 -9.58 -19.07
CA LEU A 426 16.85 -8.66 -18.71
C LEU A 426 15.51 -9.13 -19.25
N HIS A 427 15.45 -9.59 -20.50
CA HIS A 427 14.24 -10.16 -21.10
C HIS A 427 13.74 -11.37 -20.30
N GLY A 428 14.64 -12.33 -20.00
CA GLY A 428 14.30 -13.51 -19.21
C GLY A 428 13.81 -13.16 -17.80
N LEU A 429 14.37 -12.13 -17.17
CA LEU A 429 13.89 -11.62 -15.89
C LEU A 429 12.48 -11.03 -16.03
N ILE A 430 12.22 -10.20 -17.03
CA ILE A 430 10.88 -9.62 -17.24
C ILE A 430 9.84 -10.72 -17.49
N ASP A 431 10.17 -11.74 -18.29
CA ASP A 431 9.27 -12.87 -18.55
C ASP A 431 8.96 -13.69 -17.29
N ALA A 432 9.96 -13.89 -16.43
CA ALA A 432 9.83 -14.64 -15.20
C ALA A 432 9.06 -13.91 -14.09
N HIS A 433 8.72 -12.62 -14.25
CA HIS A 433 8.02 -11.81 -13.25
C HIS A 433 6.64 -11.37 -13.75
N ASP A 434 5.76 -11.00 -12.82
CA ASP A 434 4.37 -10.66 -13.12
C ASP A 434 4.19 -9.12 -13.17
N ALA A 435 4.93 -8.39 -12.34
CA ALA A 435 4.97 -6.93 -12.33
C ALA A 435 6.41 -6.41 -12.32
N VAL A 436 6.65 -5.33 -13.07
CA VAL A 436 7.96 -4.70 -13.25
C VAL A 436 7.91 -3.24 -12.84
N PHE A 437 8.77 -2.85 -11.92
CA PHE A 437 8.94 -1.46 -11.50
C PHE A 437 10.19 -0.86 -12.15
N LEU A 438 10.00 0.24 -12.89
CA LEU A 438 11.07 1.02 -13.50
C LEU A 438 11.47 2.14 -12.53
N LEU A 439 12.52 1.90 -11.76
CA LEU A 439 12.99 2.74 -10.64
C LEU A 439 14.43 3.22 -10.84
N THR A 440 14.91 3.16 -12.08
CA THR A 440 16.23 3.65 -12.48
C THR A 440 16.30 5.17 -12.41
N ASP A 441 17.51 5.69 -12.34
CA ASP A 441 17.82 7.10 -12.14
C ASP A 441 17.92 7.91 -13.44
N THR A 442 17.91 7.27 -14.60
CA THR A 442 17.94 7.95 -15.90
C THR A 442 16.74 7.60 -16.77
N ARG A 443 16.45 8.46 -17.75
CA ARG A 443 15.41 8.20 -18.75
C ARG A 443 15.82 7.08 -19.69
N GLU A 444 17.07 7.08 -20.14
CA GLU A 444 17.57 6.14 -21.16
C GLU A 444 17.49 4.69 -20.67
N SER A 445 17.84 4.46 -19.39
CA SER A 445 17.76 3.14 -18.77
C SER A 445 16.34 2.58 -18.64
N ARG A 446 15.30 3.41 -18.79
CA ARG A 446 13.89 2.96 -18.78
C ARG A 446 13.41 2.49 -20.15
N TRP A 447 14.11 2.83 -21.23
CA TRP A 447 13.66 2.54 -22.60
C TRP A 447 13.56 1.04 -22.87
N LEU A 448 14.66 0.31 -22.70
CA LEU A 448 14.71 -1.13 -23.00
C LEU A 448 13.71 -1.93 -22.16
N PRO A 449 13.62 -1.75 -20.82
CA PRO A 449 12.57 -2.38 -20.02
C PRO A 449 11.15 -2.05 -20.48
N THR A 450 10.89 -0.80 -20.90
CA THR A 450 9.56 -0.39 -21.39
C THR A 450 9.18 -1.12 -22.67
N LEU A 451 10.11 -1.21 -23.63
CA LEU A 451 9.92 -1.98 -24.85
C LEU A 451 9.63 -3.46 -24.55
N LEU A 452 10.45 -4.09 -23.71
CA LEU A 452 10.31 -5.51 -23.38
C LEU A 452 8.98 -5.80 -22.67
N CYS A 453 8.58 -4.96 -21.72
CA CYS A 453 7.30 -5.12 -21.03
C CYS A 453 6.10 -4.89 -21.96
N ALA A 454 6.20 -3.94 -22.90
CA ALA A 454 5.17 -3.74 -23.91
C ALA A 454 5.09 -4.95 -24.86
N ASN A 455 6.21 -5.56 -25.21
CA ASN A 455 6.22 -6.77 -26.02
C ASN A 455 5.53 -7.96 -25.32
N THR A 456 5.76 -8.13 -24.01
CA THR A 456 5.33 -9.29 -23.22
C THR A 456 4.05 -9.05 -22.41
N ASN A 457 3.43 -7.87 -22.52
CA ASN A 457 2.23 -7.46 -21.79
C ASN A 457 2.35 -7.58 -20.26
N LYS A 458 3.48 -7.16 -19.69
CA LYS A 458 3.69 -7.17 -18.24
C LYS A 458 3.13 -5.92 -17.57
N ILE A 459 2.67 -6.05 -16.33
CA ILE A 459 2.27 -4.89 -15.53
C ILE A 459 3.53 -4.05 -15.27
N THR A 460 3.57 -2.84 -15.80
CA THR A 460 4.74 -1.96 -15.66
C THR A 460 4.35 -0.68 -14.94
N ILE A 461 5.12 -0.34 -13.91
CA ILE A 461 4.96 0.89 -13.14
C ILE A 461 6.27 1.67 -13.18
N THR A 462 6.22 2.91 -13.61
CA THR A 462 7.36 3.83 -13.57
C THR A 462 7.19 4.80 -12.44
N SER A 463 8.28 5.00 -11.69
CA SER A 463 8.39 6.08 -10.72
C SER A 463 9.64 6.90 -11.04
N ALA A 464 9.48 8.22 -11.12
CA ALA A 464 10.55 9.16 -11.39
C ALA A 464 10.48 10.34 -10.43
N LEU A 465 11.65 10.89 -10.08
CA LEU A 465 11.78 11.96 -9.09
C LEU A 465 12.53 13.14 -9.69
N GLY A 466 11.92 14.32 -9.60
CA GLY A 466 12.61 15.60 -9.71
C GLY A 466 13.12 16.10 -8.36
N PHE A 467 13.58 17.35 -8.29
CA PHE A 467 14.06 17.96 -7.05
C PHE A 467 12.97 18.05 -5.97
N ASP A 468 11.80 18.58 -6.32
CA ASP A 468 10.64 18.80 -5.45
C ASP A 468 9.34 18.18 -5.99
N SER A 469 9.41 17.44 -7.10
CA SER A 469 8.28 16.81 -7.78
C SER A 469 8.51 15.33 -8.06
N PHE A 470 7.44 14.59 -8.34
CA PHE A 470 7.49 13.18 -8.69
C PHE A 470 6.46 12.82 -9.77
N LEU A 471 6.73 11.73 -10.50
CA LEU A 471 5.81 11.05 -11.40
C LEU A 471 5.69 9.59 -10.97
N VAL A 472 4.46 9.10 -10.89
CA VAL A 472 4.15 7.67 -10.78
C VAL A 472 3.14 7.35 -11.86
N MET A 473 3.40 6.34 -12.69
CA MET A 473 2.45 5.93 -13.71
C MET A 473 2.49 4.43 -13.96
N ARG A 474 1.34 3.87 -14.34
CA ARG A 474 1.26 2.53 -14.93
C ARG A 474 1.28 2.64 -16.44
N HIS A 475 1.88 1.67 -17.12
CA HIS A 475 1.88 1.63 -18.57
C HIS A 475 0.62 0.91 -19.06
N GLY A 476 0.13 1.29 -20.24
CA GLY A 476 -0.89 0.48 -20.92
C GLY A 476 -0.35 -0.86 -21.38
N ALA A 477 -1.26 -1.80 -21.67
CA ALA A 477 -0.93 -3.03 -22.39
C ALA A 477 -0.16 -2.71 -23.68
N GLY A 478 0.61 -3.64 -24.21
CA GLY A 478 1.27 -3.51 -25.50
C GLY A 478 0.34 -3.65 -26.71
N PRO A 479 0.82 -3.32 -27.92
CA PRO A 479 0.07 -3.56 -29.16
C PRO A 479 -0.11 -5.08 -29.40
N PHE A 480 -1.35 -5.51 -29.58
CA PHE A 480 -1.69 -6.92 -29.85
C PHE A 480 -1.03 -7.42 -31.14
N SER A 481 -0.44 -8.61 -31.13
CA SER A 481 -0.18 -9.37 -32.36
C SER A 481 -1.50 -10.02 -32.78
N HIS A 482 -2.04 -9.69 -33.95
CA HIS A 482 -2.99 -10.57 -34.61
C HIS A 482 -2.23 -11.84 -35.06
N ALA A 483 -2.18 -12.86 -34.20
CA ALA A 483 -1.87 -14.23 -34.60
C ALA A 483 -2.42 -15.21 -33.55
N SER A 484 -3.38 -16.04 -34.01
CA SER A 484 -3.92 -17.27 -33.40
C SER A 484 -4.44 -17.19 -31.96
N ASP A 485 -5.77 -17.06 -31.81
CA ASP A 485 -6.61 -18.02 -31.05
C ASP A 485 -8.06 -17.52 -30.98
N PHE A 486 -8.81 -17.72 -32.06
CA PHE A 486 -10.24 -17.97 -31.99
C PHE A 486 -10.54 -19.17 -32.89
N ASN A 487 -10.59 -20.34 -32.27
CA ASN A 487 -11.29 -21.48 -32.84
C ASN A 487 -12.77 -21.13 -32.98
N THR A 488 -13.26 -21.08 -34.21
CA THR A 488 -14.64 -21.50 -34.51
C THR A 488 -14.72 -22.03 -35.93
N GLU A 489 -14.89 -23.34 -36.03
CA GLU A 489 -15.51 -23.99 -37.18
C GLU A 489 -16.88 -23.35 -37.44
N THR A 490 -17.12 -22.81 -38.64
CA THR A 490 -18.12 -23.29 -39.63
C THR A 490 -18.60 -22.17 -40.58
N ALA A 491 -18.46 -22.49 -41.87
CA ALA A 491 -19.33 -22.18 -43.01
C ALA A 491 -19.46 -20.74 -43.58
N ASN A 492 -18.74 -20.56 -44.71
CA ASN A 492 -19.18 -20.02 -46.01
C ASN A 492 -20.28 -18.92 -46.09
N SER A 493 -19.91 -17.75 -46.64
CA SER A 493 -20.48 -17.24 -47.91
C SER A 493 -19.80 -15.96 -48.43
N SER A 494 -19.39 -16.03 -49.70
CA SER A 494 -19.27 -14.99 -50.76
C SER A 494 -18.84 -13.54 -50.46
N ALA A 495 -17.69 -13.21 -51.07
CA ALA A 495 -17.41 -12.10 -52.00
C ALA A 495 -17.57 -10.62 -51.57
N ALA A 496 -16.42 -9.94 -51.66
CA ALA A 496 -16.20 -8.53 -52.03
C ALA A 496 -16.99 -7.46 -51.27
N ASP A 497 -16.36 -6.87 -50.24
CA ASP A 497 -16.60 -5.47 -49.90
C ASP A 497 -15.37 -4.86 -49.19
N VAL A 498 -15.12 -3.61 -49.57
CA VAL A 498 -14.03 -2.69 -49.15
C VAL A 498 -13.94 -2.59 -47.62
N PRO A 499 -12.74 -2.50 -47.00
CA PRO A 499 -12.64 -2.35 -45.56
C PRO A 499 -13.24 -1.00 -45.14
N LYS A 500 -14.46 -1.05 -44.57
CA LYS A 500 -15.01 0.03 -43.76
C LYS A 500 -14.13 0.20 -42.53
N PHE A 501 -13.58 1.40 -42.35
CA PHE A 501 -13.00 1.86 -41.10
C PHE A 501 -13.98 1.57 -39.95
N CYS A 502 -13.60 0.69 -39.03
CA CYS A 502 -14.36 0.46 -37.80
C CYS A 502 -14.02 1.59 -36.80
N GLU A 503 -14.92 2.57 -36.70
CA GLU A 503 -15.04 3.48 -35.57
C GLU A 503 -15.39 2.66 -34.31
N ASN A 504 -14.39 2.28 -33.50
CA ASN A 504 -14.44 2.01 -32.05
C ASN A 504 -13.13 1.37 -31.56
N GLU A 505 -11.97 2.00 -31.81
CA GLU A 505 -10.73 1.59 -31.15
C GLU A 505 -10.71 2.11 -29.71
N LYS A 506 -10.81 1.21 -28.73
CA LYS A 506 -10.52 1.57 -27.33
C LYS A 506 -9.08 2.05 -27.23
N HIS A 507 -8.88 3.34 -26.91
CA HIS A 507 -7.54 3.93 -26.83
C HIS A 507 -6.73 3.36 -25.65
N ARG A 508 -5.66 2.63 -25.99
CA ARG A 508 -4.68 2.08 -25.04
C ARG A 508 -3.97 3.19 -24.26
N LEU A 509 -3.67 2.94 -22.99
CA LEU A 509 -2.88 3.87 -22.18
C LEU A 509 -1.44 3.98 -22.70
N GLY A 510 -0.87 5.17 -22.55
CA GLY A 510 0.51 5.46 -22.95
C GLY A 510 1.55 4.77 -22.06
N CYS A 511 2.78 4.71 -22.54
CA CYS A 511 3.95 4.45 -21.71
C CYS A 511 4.62 5.77 -21.31
N TYR A 512 5.68 5.70 -20.51
CA TYR A 512 6.49 6.85 -20.11
C TYR A 512 6.99 7.71 -21.30
N PHE A 513 7.25 7.10 -22.46
CA PHE A 513 7.74 7.77 -23.68
C PHE A 513 6.64 8.25 -24.63
N CYS A 514 5.36 8.12 -24.30
CA CYS A 514 4.26 8.56 -25.19
C CYS A 514 3.97 10.06 -25.13
N SER A 515 4.30 10.71 -24.02
CA SER A 515 3.96 12.13 -23.78
C SER A 515 5.08 13.09 -24.22
N ASP A 516 6.06 12.61 -24.98
CA ASP A 516 7.25 13.38 -25.35
C ASP A 516 7.51 13.33 -26.86
N VAL A 517 8.12 14.39 -27.40
CA VAL A 517 8.41 14.59 -28.83
C VAL A 517 9.90 14.39 -29.17
N VAL A 518 10.68 13.78 -28.26
CA VAL A 518 12.13 13.53 -28.44
C VAL A 518 12.51 12.11 -27.98
N ALA A 519 13.37 11.41 -28.72
CA ALA A 519 13.89 10.09 -28.32
C ALA A 519 14.80 10.16 -27.07
N PRO A 520 14.96 9.04 -26.35
CA PRO A 520 16.00 8.95 -25.32
C PRO A 520 17.40 8.99 -25.96
N THR A 521 18.09 10.12 -25.85
CA THR A 521 19.51 10.30 -26.24
C THR A 521 20.39 10.46 -24.99
N ASP A 522 21.72 10.46 -25.12
CA ASP A 522 22.64 10.63 -23.99
C ASP A 522 22.39 11.95 -23.24
N SER A 523 21.69 11.84 -22.10
CA SER A 523 21.41 12.97 -21.20
C SER A 523 22.45 13.09 -20.07
N THR A 524 23.39 12.15 -19.94
CA THR A 524 24.44 12.17 -18.89
C THR A 524 25.42 13.33 -19.06
N SER A 525 25.53 13.86 -20.29
CA SER A 525 26.32 15.03 -20.64
C SER A 525 25.60 16.37 -20.41
N ASN A 526 24.26 16.45 -20.47
CA ASN A 526 23.45 17.67 -20.28
C ASN A 526 22.24 17.44 -19.35
N ARG A 527 22.37 17.91 -18.09
CA ARG A 527 21.51 17.49 -16.96
C ARG A 527 20.21 18.31 -16.82
N THR A 528 19.04 17.70 -17.05
CA THR A 528 17.72 18.26 -16.62
C THR A 528 16.77 17.21 -16.01
N LEU A 529 15.89 17.70 -15.11
CA LEU A 529 14.79 17.10 -14.33
C LEU A 529 14.96 15.70 -13.69
N ASP A 530 15.41 14.68 -14.41
CA ASP A 530 15.54 13.30 -13.92
C ASP A 530 16.94 12.98 -13.36
N GLN A 531 17.94 13.86 -13.56
CA GLN A 531 19.33 13.54 -13.26
C GLN A 531 19.89 14.04 -11.93
N GLN A 532 19.27 13.65 -10.80
CA GLN A 532 19.91 13.66 -9.48
C GLN A 532 19.02 13.00 -8.41
N CYS A 533 18.85 11.67 -8.45
CA CYS A 533 18.21 10.94 -7.34
C CYS A 533 18.88 11.20 -5.96
N THR A 534 20.12 11.71 -5.96
CA THR A 534 20.87 12.17 -4.78
C THR A 534 20.47 13.56 -4.27
N VAL A 535 19.97 14.45 -5.15
CA VAL A 535 19.57 15.83 -4.83
C VAL A 535 18.06 15.96 -5.01
N THR A 536 17.31 15.05 -4.40
CA THR A 536 15.86 15.15 -4.24
C THR A 536 15.52 15.47 -2.79
N ARG A 537 14.40 16.16 -2.56
CA ARG A 537 13.86 16.32 -1.22
C ARG A 537 13.52 14.93 -0.64
N PRO A 538 14.06 14.53 0.53
CA PRO A 538 13.95 13.15 1.03
C PRO A 538 12.52 12.59 1.17
N GLY A 539 11.52 13.46 1.34
CA GLY A 539 10.12 13.06 1.45
C GLY A 539 9.48 12.57 0.14
N LEU A 540 10.09 12.84 -1.03
CA LEU A 540 9.52 12.46 -2.32
C LEU A 540 9.52 10.95 -2.55
N ALA A 541 10.65 10.29 -2.29
CA ALA A 541 10.79 8.88 -2.61
C ALA A 541 9.80 7.98 -1.83
N PRO A 542 9.57 8.17 -0.51
CA PRO A 542 8.51 7.45 0.20
C PRO A 542 7.12 7.68 -0.39
N ILE A 543 6.76 8.92 -0.74
CA ILE A 543 5.44 9.26 -1.33
C ILE A 543 5.27 8.56 -2.68
N ALA A 544 6.23 8.73 -3.58
CA ALA A 544 6.18 8.15 -4.91
C ALA A 544 6.17 6.61 -4.87
N SER A 545 6.94 6.02 -3.95
CA SER A 545 7.01 4.56 -3.78
C SER A 545 5.71 3.98 -3.22
N ALA A 546 5.09 4.68 -2.26
CA ALA A 546 3.79 4.28 -1.72
C ALA A 546 2.73 4.30 -2.83
N LEU A 547 2.63 5.39 -3.59
CA LEU A 547 1.70 5.50 -4.71
C LEU A 547 1.95 4.44 -5.80
N ALA A 548 3.21 4.13 -6.09
CA ALA A 548 3.56 3.10 -7.06
C ALA A 548 3.09 1.70 -6.62
N VAL A 549 3.26 1.37 -5.34
CA VAL A 549 2.79 0.08 -4.80
C VAL A 549 1.27 0.03 -4.73
N GLU A 550 0.60 1.09 -4.23
CA GLU A 550 -0.87 1.16 -4.22
C GLU A 550 -1.47 1.01 -5.63
N LEU A 551 -0.81 1.58 -6.65
CA LEU A 551 -1.23 1.41 -8.03
C LEU A 551 -1.14 -0.05 -8.49
N LEU A 552 -0.10 -0.79 -8.08
CA LEU A 552 -0.03 -2.24 -8.33
C LEU A 552 -1.18 -2.98 -7.64
N ILE A 553 -1.43 -2.69 -6.36
CA ILE A 553 -2.52 -3.35 -5.60
C ILE A 553 -3.86 -3.10 -6.28
N GLY A 554 -4.10 -1.87 -6.74
CA GLY A 554 -5.27 -1.49 -7.53
C GLY A 554 -5.40 -2.28 -8.83
N ILE A 555 -4.32 -2.40 -9.62
CA ILE A 555 -4.31 -3.19 -10.87
C ILE A 555 -4.64 -4.66 -10.59
N LEU A 556 -4.03 -5.26 -9.56
CA LEU A 556 -4.23 -6.67 -9.21
C LEU A 556 -5.67 -6.99 -8.78
N HIS A 557 -6.40 -5.99 -8.27
CA HIS A 557 -7.79 -6.13 -7.83
C HIS A 557 -8.81 -5.54 -8.81
N HIS A 558 -8.34 -5.02 -9.95
CA HIS A 558 -9.21 -4.50 -10.99
C HIS A 558 -9.60 -5.62 -11.96
N PRO A 559 -10.89 -5.80 -12.32
CA PRO A 559 -11.33 -6.89 -13.21
C PRO A 559 -10.64 -6.92 -14.57
N GLN A 560 -10.25 -5.76 -15.09
CA GLN A 560 -9.55 -5.61 -16.37
C GLN A 560 -8.02 -5.62 -16.26
N GLY A 561 -7.44 -5.65 -15.05
CA GLY A 561 -5.99 -5.68 -14.83
C GLY A 561 -5.23 -4.61 -15.63
N ILE A 562 -4.25 -5.03 -16.43
CA ILE A 562 -3.45 -4.15 -17.30
C ILE A 562 -4.27 -3.41 -18.37
N PHE A 563 -5.43 -3.94 -18.74
CA PHE A 563 -6.32 -3.33 -19.75
C PHE A 563 -7.29 -2.30 -19.15
N ALA A 564 -7.24 -2.06 -17.84
CA ALA A 564 -8.09 -1.09 -17.18
C ALA A 564 -7.86 0.33 -17.72
N GLU A 565 -8.94 1.04 -18.03
CA GLU A 565 -8.91 2.46 -18.41
C GLU A 565 -8.41 3.34 -17.26
N GLY A 566 -7.91 4.54 -17.55
CA GLY A 566 -7.36 5.45 -16.55
C GLY A 566 -8.41 6.39 -15.98
N ASP A 567 -8.66 6.30 -14.69
CA ASP A 567 -9.61 7.20 -14.01
C ASP A 567 -9.00 8.58 -13.73
N ILE A 568 -9.84 9.63 -13.85
CA ILE A 568 -9.52 11.01 -13.44
C ILE A 568 -10.48 11.45 -12.32
N ASN A 569 -10.07 12.44 -11.51
CA ASN A 569 -10.84 12.86 -10.33
C ASN A 569 -12.26 13.39 -10.68
N SER A 570 -12.52 13.81 -11.91
CA SER A 570 -13.84 14.23 -12.40
C SER A 570 -14.78 13.07 -12.76
N SER A 571 -14.27 11.84 -12.86
CA SER A 571 -15.05 10.64 -13.17
C SER A 571 -15.95 10.16 -12.02
N ILE A 572 -15.90 10.81 -10.85
CA ILE A 572 -16.60 10.45 -9.60
C ILE A 572 -18.12 10.81 -9.66
N GLY A 573 -18.67 11.08 -10.84
CA GLY A 573 -20.10 11.34 -11.05
C GLY A 573 -20.99 10.09 -10.86
N GLY A 574 -20.41 8.90 -10.82
CA GLY A 574 -21.04 7.67 -10.37
C GLY A 574 -20.16 7.02 -9.30
N ALA A 575 -20.76 6.52 -8.22
CA ALA A 575 -20.04 5.79 -7.19
C ALA A 575 -19.27 4.63 -7.85
N THR A 576 -17.96 4.77 -8.02
CA THR A 576 -17.11 3.64 -8.40
C THR A 576 -17.18 2.65 -7.25
N GLU A 577 -17.87 1.53 -7.44
CA GLU A 577 -17.94 0.37 -6.53
C GLU A 577 -16.57 -0.32 -6.36
N GLN A 578 -15.46 0.41 -6.54
CA GLN A 578 -14.11 -0.12 -6.43
C GLN A 578 -13.60 0.06 -4.99
N PRO A 579 -13.36 -1.04 -4.25
CA PRO A 579 -13.05 -0.98 -2.82
C PRO A 579 -11.71 -0.29 -2.48
N LEU A 580 -10.82 -0.14 -3.47
CA LEU A 580 -9.51 0.50 -3.36
C LEU A 580 -9.47 1.93 -3.94
N GLY A 581 -10.61 2.48 -4.38
CA GLY A 581 -10.69 3.80 -4.99
C GLY A 581 -10.45 3.79 -6.50
N ILE A 582 -10.10 4.95 -7.05
CA ILE A 582 -9.85 5.15 -8.50
C ILE A 582 -8.53 4.50 -8.94
N LEU A 583 -8.46 4.11 -10.22
CA LEU A 583 -7.25 3.56 -10.82
C LEU A 583 -6.64 4.51 -11.87
N PRO A 584 -5.86 5.52 -11.45
CA PRO A 584 -5.32 6.54 -12.36
C PRO A 584 -4.28 5.96 -13.32
N HIS A 585 -4.06 6.64 -14.44
CA HIS A 585 -2.97 6.32 -15.37
C HIS A 585 -1.65 6.93 -14.90
N GLN A 586 -1.61 8.27 -14.70
CA GLN A 586 -0.45 9.00 -14.19
C GLN A 586 -0.84 9.81 -12.95
N ILE A 587 0.07 9.85 -11.97
CA ILE A 587 0.00 10.69 -10.79
C ILE A 587 1.26 11.56 -10.79
N ARG A 588 1.06 12.89 -10.83
CA ARG A 588 2.14 13.87 -10.68
C ARG A 588 1.93 14.64 -9.40
N GLY A 589 2.99 14.84 -8.65
CA GLY A 589 2.91 15.59 -7.40
C GLY A 589 4.08 16.53 -7.20
N SER A 590 3.83 17.58 -6.44
CA SER A 590 4.82 18.58 -6.05
C SER A 590 4.78 18.79 -4.54
N ILE A 591 5.92 18.61 -3.87
CA ILE A 591 6.06 18.85 -2.42
C ILE A 591 6.23 20.33 -2.12
N SER A 592 6.70 21.15 -3.05
CA SER A 592 6.59 22.59 -2.86
C SER A 592 5.10 22.90 -2.68
N GLN A 593 4.26 22.50 -3.63
CA GLN A 593 2.83 22.83 -3.63
C GLN A 593 1.95 22.01 -2.70
N PHE A 594 2.48 20.90 -2.17
CA PHE A 594 1.69 19.86 -1.53
C PHE A 594 0.47 19.47 -2.38
N SER A 595 0.65 19.45 -3.71
CA SER A 595 -0.39 19.15 -4.69
C SER A 595 -0.12 17.83 -5.39
N GLN A 596 -1.20 17.14 -5.77
CA GLN A 596 -1.18 15.92 -6.58
C GLN A 596 -2.27 16.01 -7.65
N MET A 597 -1.94 15.62 -8.87
CA MET A 597 -2.85 15.62 -10.01
C MET A 597 -2.82 14.27 -10.72
N THR A 598 -3.99 13.82 -11.18
CA THR A 598 -4.15 12.63 -12.01
C THR A 598 -4.27 13.05 -13.47
N LEU A 599 -3.52 12.40 -14.35
CA LEU A 599 -3.52 12.66 -15.78
C LEU A 599 -3.77 11.39 -16.56
N LEU A 600 -4.54 11.54 -17.65
CA LEU A 600 -4.76 10.50 -18.64
C LEU A 600 -3.89 10.79 -19.86
N GLY A 601 -3.31 9.75 -20.44
CA GLY A 601 -2.43 9.85 -21.59
C GLY A 601 -2.56 8.59 -22.41
N HIS A 602 -2.84 8.75 -23.71
CA HIS A 602 -3.03 7.62 -24.61
C HIS A 602 -1.74 7.25 -25.32
N SER A 603 -1.67 6.04 -25.85
CA SER A 603 -0.52 5.61 -26.63
C SER A 603 -0.42 6.38 -27.95
N SER A 604 0.76 6.92 -28.24
CA SER A 604 1.05 7.58 -29.52
C SER A 604 1.55 6.57 -30.56
N SER A 605 1.12 6.73 -31.82
CA SER A 605 1.64 6.01 -32.99
C SER A 605 3.14 6.24 -33.20
N ASN A 606 3.65 7.39 -32.76
CA ASN A 606 5.04 7.82 -32.96
C ASN A 606 5.93 7.56 -31.73
N CYS A 607 5.41 6.84 -30.72
CA CYS A 607 6.16 6.56 -29.50
C CYS A 607 7.37 5.65 -29.77
N THR A 608 8.55 6.07 -29.30
CA THR A 608 9.83 5.37 -29.49
C THR A 608 10.00 4.08 -28.69
N ALA A 609 9.01 3.68 -27.87
CA ALA A 609 9.10 2.50 -27.02
C ALA A 609 7.93 1.52 -27.19
N CYS A 610 6.67 1.99 -27.18
CA CYS A 610 5.51 1.09 -27.11
C CYS A 610 4.58 1.14 -28.33
N CYS A 611 4.92 1.88 -29.40
CA CYS A 611 4.09 1.90 -30.60
C CYS A 611 4.18 0.57 -31.36
N HIS A 612 3.20 0.31 -32.24
CA HIS A 612 3.13 -0.92 -33.02
C HIS A 612 4.39 -1.13 -33.86
N THR A 613 4.92 -0.08 -34.50
CA THR A 613 6.12 -0.14 -35.35
C THR A 613 7.33 -0.64 -34.57
N VAL A 614 7.64 -0.02 -33.43
CA VAL A 614 8.81 -0.37 -32.60
C VAL A 614 8.69 -1.80 -32.06
N VAL A 615 7.53 -2.19 -31.54
CA VAL A 615 7.32 -3.54 -31.01
C VAL A 615 7.40 -4.60 -32.12
N SER A 616 6.89 -4.30 -33.32
CA SER A 616 6.96 -5.21 -34.47
C SER A 616 8.38 -5.37 -35.00
N GLU A 617 9.16 -4.29 -35.07
CA GLU A 617 10.57 -4.34 -35.43
C GLU A 617 11.37 -5.18 -34.44
N TYR A 618 11.13 -5.00 -33.14
CA TYR A 618 11.75 -5.86 -32.11
C TYR A 618 11.35 -7.33 -32.28
N ARG A 619 10.08 -7.64 -32.54
CA ARG A 619 9.62 -9.02 -32.77
C ARG A 619 10.25 -9.65 -34.01
N SER A 620 10.49 -8.87 -35.05
CA SER A 620 11.08 -9.32 -36.32
C SER A 620 12.60 -9.53 -36.22
N ARG A 621 13.31 -8.55 -35.66
CA ARG A 621 14.79 -8.48 -35.72
C ARG A 621 15.46 -8.84 -34.40
N GLY A 622 14.70 -8.95 -33.32
CA GLY A 622 15.17 -9.35 -31.99
C GLY A 622 16.27 -8.44 -31.45
N MET A 623 17.37 -9.04 -31.00
CA MET A 623 18.45 -8.32 -30.34
C MET A 623 19.25 -7.41 -31.28
N GLN A 624 19.23 -7.67 -32.60
CA GLN A 624 19.88 -6.81 -33.58
C GLN A 624 19.24 -5.41 -33.60
N PHE A 625 17.91 -5.34 -33.49
CA PHE A 625 17.20 -4.07 -33.38
C PHE A 625 17.59 -3.29 -32.12
N ILE A 626 17.72 -3.98 -30.98
CA ILE A 626 18.14 -3.35 -29.71
C ILE A 626 19.55 -2.77 -29.87
N LEU A 627 20.49 -3.52 -30.45
CA LEU A 627 21.85 -3.06 -30.63
C LEU A 627 21.93 -1.82 -31.54
N GLU A 628 21.13 -1.79 -32.61
CA GLU A 628 21.04 -0.61 -33.49
C GLU A 628 20.45 0.61 -32.77
N ALA A 629 19.39 0.41 -31.99
CA ALA A 629 18.78 1.47 -31.18
C ALA A 629 19.72 2.00 -30.09
N ILE A 630 20.59 1.15 -29.53
CA ILE A 630 21.60 1.57 -28.55
C ILE A 630 22.67 2.43 -29.22
N ASN A 631 23.18 1.97 -30.36
CA ASN A 631 24.34 2.58 -31.02
C ASN A 631 24.01 3.85 -31.83
N HIS A 632 22.76 4.03 -32.26
CA HIS A 632 22.38 5.14 -33.15
C HIS A 632 21.29 6.02 -32.51
N PRO A 633 21.63 7.23 -32.01
CA PRO A 633 20.69 8.09 -31.28
C PRO A 633 19.41 8.48 -32.02
N THR A 634 19.47 8.68 -33.35
CA THR A 634 18.30 9.10 -34.16
C THR A 634 17.49 7.93 -34.68
N TYR A 635 17.98 6.70 -34.59
CA TYR A 635 17.38 5.53 -35.23
C TYR A 635 15.91 5.32 -34.80
N LEU A 636 15.62 5.53 -33.52
CA LEU A 636 14.27 5.41 -33.00
C LEU A 636 13.35 6.54 -33.46
N GLU A 637 13.86 7.76 -33.63
CA GLU A 637 13.09 8.92 -34.13
C GLU A 637 12.74 8.75 -35.61
N ASP A 638 13.71 8.27 -36.39
CA ASP A 638 13.56 7.99 -37.81
C ASP A 638 12.55 6.87 -38.02
N LEU A 639 12.64 5.78 -37.23
CA LEU A 639 11.73 4.65 -37.31
C LEU A 639 10.28 5.02 -36.98
N THR A 640 10.04 5.90 -36.01
CA THR A 640 8.69 6.28 -35.59
C THR A 640 8.11 7.48 -36.34
N GLY A 641 8.83 8.02 -37.32
CA GLY A 641 8.42 9.22 -38.06
C GLY A 641 8.45 10.50 -37.21
N LEU A 642 9.11 10.46 -36.05
CA LEU A 642 9.26 11.63 -35.17
C LEU A 642 10.16 12.67 -35.82
N THR A 643 11.20 12.23 -36.54
CA THR A 643 12.07 13.10 -37.33
C THR A 643 11.29 13.89 -38.40
N GLU A 644 10.34 13.25 -39.08
CA GLU A 644 9.47 13.90 -40.07
C GLU A 644 8.48 14.85 -39.41
N LEU A 645 7.91 14.45 -38.26
CA LEU A 645 7.04 15.31 -37.46
C LEU A 645 7.77 16.60 -37.03
N MET A 646 9.01 16.49 -36.52
CA MET A 646 9.83 17.63 -36.13
C MET A 646 10.20 18.52 -37.33
N LYS A 647 10.51 17.92 -38.49
CA LYS A 647 10.76 18.65 -39.74
C LYS A 647 9.52 19.37 -40.25
N SER A 648 8.35 18.73 -40.19
CA SER A 648 7.08 19.34 -40.63
C SER A 648 6.66 20.52 -39.74
N ALA A 649 6.89 20.41 -38.43
CA ALA A 649 6.67 21.50 -37.47
C ALA A 649 7.63 22.69 -37.70
N SER A 650 8.86 22.43 -38.14
CA SER A 650 9.86 23.47 -38.43
C SER A 650 9.75 24.07 -39.84
N SER A 651 9.15 23.34 -40.80
CA SER A 651 8.91 23.82 -42.17
C SER A 651 7.61 24.62 -42.36
N PHE A 652 6.79 24.79 -41.31
CA PHE A 652 5.58 25.60 -41.36
C PHE A 652 5.91 27.10 -41.30
N SER A 653 6.53 27.63 -42.37
CA SER A 653 6.64 29.07 -42.65
C SER A 653 5.49 29.49 -43.57
N LEU A 654 4.56 30.32 -43.10
CA LEU A 654 3.48 30.88 -43.93
C LEU A 654 4.03 31.99 -44.85
N ASP A 655 3.87 31.80 -46.16
CA ASP A 655 4.12 32.77 -47.24
C ASP A 655 3.32 34.07 -47.03
N TRP A 656 3.96 35.13 -46.54
CA TRP A 656 3.42 36.51 -46.61
C TRP A 656 4.39 37.50 -47.29
N ASP A 657 5.58 37.05 -47.71
CA ASP A 657 6.62 37.92 -48.28
C ASP A 657 6.67 37.91 -49.82
N LYS A 658 5.58 37.55 -50.52
CA LYS A 658 5.57 37.52 -52.00
C LYS A 658 4.54 38.38 -52.72
N ASP A 659 3.67 39.11 -52.02
CA ASP A 659 2.69 40.01 -52.66
C ASP A 659 2.79 41.47 -52.15
N ILE A 660 4.00 41.98 -51.89
CA ILE A 660 4.23 43.41 -51.57
C ILE A 660 5.24 44.04 -52.55
N ASP A 661 5.10 43.75 -53.85
CA ASP A 661 5.85 44.45 -54.90
C ASP A 661 4.95 44.75 -56.12
N ASP A 662 3.73 45.22 -55.87
CA ASP A 662 2.96 46.00 -56.84
C ASP A 662 2.42 47.26 -56.13
N ASP A 663 3.28 48.28 -56.10
CA ASP A 663 2.93 49.67 -55.81
C ASP A 663 2.03 50.19 -56.95
N GLU A 664 0.70 50.03 -56.84
CA GLU A 664 -0.30 50.89 -57.48
C GLU A 664 -1.69 50.57 -56.88
N ASP A 665 -2.43 51.60 -56.44
CA ASP A 665 -3.83 51.60 -55.92
C ASP A 665 -4.13 51.48 -54.40
N LEU A 666 -3.38 52.19 -53.55
CA LEU A 666 -3.80 52.51 -52.16
C LEU A 666 -4.62 53.82 -52.02
N GLU A 667 -5.49 54.13 -52.99
CA GLU A 667 -6.46 55.26 -52.93
C GLU A 667 -7.95 54.84 -52.89
N SER A 668 -8.27 53.58 -52.58
CA SER A 668 -9.64 53.22 -52.14
C SER A 668 -9.74 53.24 -50.61
N GLY A 669 -10.53 54.18 -50.08
CA GLY A 669 -10.59 54.51 -48.66
C GLY A 669 -10.78 53.31 -47.72
N PHE A 670 -9.85 53.16 -46.77
CA PHE A 670 -10.07 52.38 -45.55
C PHE A 670 -11.25 52.99 -44.76
N GLU A 671 -12.45 52.45 -44.96
CA GLU A 671 -13.64 52.82 -44.17
C GLU A 671 -13.57 52.17 -42.78
N VAL A 672 -13.02 52.94 -41.84
CA VAL A 672 -12.96 52.65 -40.40
C VAL A 672 -14.39 52.44 -39.87
N LEU A 673 -14.62 51.39 -39.04
CA LEU A 673 -15.92 50.96 -38.49
C LEU A 673 -16.88 50.25 -39.47
N SER A 674 -16.37 49.28 -40.23
CA SER A 674 -17.17 48.24 -40.91
C SER A 674 -16.93 46.85 -40.31
N PHE A 675 -17.83 45.90 -40.55
CA PHE A 675 -17.64 44.51 -40.08
C PHE A 675 -16.37 43.87 -40.66
N SER A 676 -16.06 44.14 -41.93
CA SER A 676 -14.84 43.66 -42.58
C SER A 676 -13.56 44.18 -41.91
N TRP A 677 -13.59 45.41 -41.43
CA TRP A 677 -12.46 46.03 -40.75
C TRP A 677 -12.33 45.52 -39.31
N ILE A 678 -13.44 45.36 -38.59
CA ILE A 678 -13.46 44.72 -37.25
C ILE A 678 -12.91 43.29 -37.32
N GLN A 679 -13.26 42.55 -38.39
CA GLN A 679 -12.74 41.22 -38.61
C GLN A 679 -11.21 41.21 -38.79
N LYS A 680 -10.66 42.13 -39.59
CA LYS A 680 -9.21 42.29 -39.74
C LYS A 680 -8.54 42.70 -38.43
N CYS A 681 -9.18 43.51 -37.59
CA CYS A 681 -8.65 43.85 -36.26
C CYS A 681 -8.54 42.63 -35.34
N PHE A 682 -9.45 41.66 -35.42
CA PHE A 682 -9.34 40.41 -34.64
C PHE A 682 -8.18 39.52 -35.10
N GLU A 683 -7.81 39.59 -36.38
CA GLU A 683 -6.71 38.81 -36.96
C GLU A 683 -5.32 39.32 -36.51
N VAL A 684 -5.24 40.57 -36.02
CA VAL A 684 -4.01 41.16 -35.47
C VAL A 684 -3.61 40.49 -34.14
N LEU A 685 -4.57 40.07 -33.31
CA LEU A 685 -4.29 39.53 -31.97
C LEU A 685 -3.52 38.18 -32.03
N PRO A 686 -3.95 37.16 -32.80
CA PRO A 686 -3.19 35.92 -32.94
C PRO A 686 -1.83 36.11 -33.63
N PHE A 687 -1.70 37.11 -34.50
CA PHE A 687 -0.43 37.43 -35.15
C PHE A 687 0.59 37.94 -34.14
N MET A 688 0.17 38.85 -33.25
CA MET A 688 1.03 39.35 -32.17
C MET A 688 1.47 38.24 -31.22
N ASP A 689 0.56 37.35 -30.84
CA ASP A 689 0.89 36.23 -29.94
C ASP A 689 1.95 35.30 -30.58
N LYS A 690 1.85 35.05 -31.89
CA LYS A 690 2.85 34.28 -32.64
C LYS A 690 4.18 35.01 -32.77
N ALA A 691 4.17 36.31 -33.06
CA ALA A 691 5.38 37.12 -33.16
C ALA A 691 6.13 37.18 -31.82
N PHE A 692 5.39 37.29 -30.71
CA PHE A 692 5.96 37.23 -29.37
C PHE A 692 6.53 35.85 -29.04
N ALA A 693 5.80 34.76 -29.36
CA ALA A 693 6.32 33.41 -29.17
C ALA A 693 7.61 33.16 -29.97
N LYS A 694 7.69 33.65 -31.21
CA LYS A 694 8.91 33.60 -32.03
C LYS A 694 10.06 34.39 -31.40
N LEU A 695 9.81 35.62 -30.95
CA LEU A 695 10.80 36.44 -30.24
C LEU A 695 11.36 35.75 -29.00
N VAL A 696 10.50 35.06 -28.23
CA VAL A 696 10.87 34.33 -27.02
C VAL A 696 11.76 33.12 -27.34
N LEU A 697 11.44 32.40 -28.42
CA LEU A 697 12.26 31.29 -28.92
C LEU A 697 13.62 31.78 -29.43
N ASP A 698 13.64 32.85 -30.23
CA ASP A 698 14.85 33.39 -30.84
C ASP A 698 15.83 33.97 -29.80
N ILE A 699 15.32 34.51 -28.70
CA ILE A 699 16.14 35.09 -27.61
C ILE A 699 16.60 34.02 -26.61
N ASP A 700 16.05 32.80 -26.66
CA ASP A 700 16.35 31.69 -25.75
C ASP A 700 16.36 32.14 -24.27
N TYR A 701 15.24 32.74 -23.84
CA TYR A 701 15.06 33.24 -22.48
C TYR A 701 13.90 32.50 -21.80
N PRO A 702 14.19 31.57 -20.87
CA PRO A 702 13.20 30.64 -20.36
C PRO A 702 12.11 31.34 -19.55
N MET A 703 10.84 30.96 -19.74
CA MET A 703 9.68 31.52 -19.02
C MET A 703 9.79 31.39 -17.49
N SER A 704 10.59 30.43 -17.00
CA SER A 704 10.89 30.25 -15.58
C SER A 704 11.73 31.40 -14.97
N ALA A 705 12.40 32.19 -15.81
CA ALA A 705 13.16 33.36 -15.40
C ALA A 705 12.31 34.65 -15.41
N TRP A 706 11.06 34.59 -15.87
CA TRP A 706 10.19 35.77 -16.01
C TRP A 706 9.58 36.13 -14.65
N LYS A 707 9.58 37.42 -14.30
CA LYS A 707 8.96 37.88 -13.05
C LYS A 707 7.44 37.78 -13.13
N VAL A 708 6.81 37.52 -11.97
CA VAL A 708 5.36 37.36 -11.82
C VAL A 708 4.57 38.55 -12.39
N ASP A 709 5.04 39.78 -12.20
CA ASP A 709 4.39 40.98 -12.75
C ASP A 709 4.44 41.05 -14.28
N SER A 710 5.46 40.47 -14.90
CA SER A 710 5.59 40.35 -16.37
C SER A 710 4.66 39.26 -16.91
N ILE A 711 4.46 38.19 -16.15
CA ILE A 711 3.52 37.11 -16.48
C ILE A 711 2.06 37.54 -16.25
N GLU A 712 1.78 38.36 -15.25
CA GLU A 712 0.48 39.01 -15.07
C GLU A 712 0.21 40.07 -16.18
N ARG A 713 1.25 40.63 -16.83
CA ARG A 713 1.09 41.47 -18.04
C ARG A 713 0.75 40.68 -19.31
N LEU A 714 1.20 39.42 -19.45
CA LEU A 714 0.71 38.48 -20.47
C LEU A 714 -0.78 38.17 -20.31
N SER A 715 -1.27 38.28 -19.08
CA SER A 715 -2.67 38.01 -18.78
C SER A 715 -3.62 39.08 -19.30
N LEU A 716 -3.22 40.04 -20.14
CA LEU A 716 -4.11 41.12 -20.60
C LEU A 716 -5.37 40.69 -21.34
N SER A 717 -5.43 39.43 -21.78
CA SER A 717 -6.68 38.76 -22.19
C SER A 717 -7.67 38.57 -21.02
N HIS A 718 -7.26 38.84 -19.76
CA HIS A 718 -8.05 38.90 -18.52
C HIS A 718 -8.95 40.14 -18.40
N GLY A 719 -8.98 41.04 -19.39
CA GLY A 719 -10.00 42.08 -19.47
C GLY A 719 -11.45 41.58 -19.56
N LEU A 720 -11.67 40.26 -19.63
CA LEU A 720 -12.99 39.63 -19.65
C LEU A 720 -13.43 39.02 -18.31
N LEU A 721 -12.63 39.16 -17.23
CA LEU A 721 -12.96 38.66 -15.89
C LEU A 721 -13.77 39.66 -15.04
N LEU A 722 -14.52 40.57 -15.68
CA LEU A 722 -15.48 41.47 -15.03
C LEU A 722 -16.96 41.17 -15.35
N LEU A 723 -17.25 40.08 -16.08
CA LEU A 723 -18.63 39.66 -16.33
C LEU A 723 -19.15 38.56 -15.42
N GLU A 724 -18.31 37.95 -14.59
CA GLU A 724 -18.72 36.88 -13.67
C GLU A 724 -18.26 37.14 -12.25
N ASN A 725 -19.09 37.88 -11.49
CA ASN A 725 -19.58 37.49 -10.15
C ASN A 725 -19.94 38.72 -9.31
N LYS A 726 -21.21 39.11 -9.32
CA LYS A 726 -22.01 39.19 -8.09
C LYS A 726 -23.46 38.80 -8.41
N ASN A 727 -23.82 37.61 -7.92
CA ASN A 727 -25.15 37.01 -7.80
C ASN A 727 -26.35 37.87 -8.21
N SER A 728 -27.08 37.40 -9.22
CA SER A 728 -28.47 36.93 -9.02
C SER A 728 -28.84 35.96 -10.14
N SER A 729 -29.39 34.81 -9.75
CA SER A 729 -29.71 33.67 -10.61
C SER A 729 -30.98 33.87 -11.44
N SER A 730 -30.86 33.60 -12.75
CA SER A 730 -31.95 33.42 -13.73
C SER A 730 -32.82 34.66 -14.01
N VAL A 731 -33.61 34.59 -15.09
CA VAL A 731 -34.47 35.64 -15.67
C VAL A 731 -33.81 36.46 -16.78
N ALA A 732 -33.61 35.79 -17.92
CA ALA A 732 -34.04 36.37 -19.19
C ALA A 732 -35.49 36.86 -19.05
N SER A 733 -35.80 38.07 -19.50
CA SER A 733 -37.11 38.37 -20.12
C SER A 733 -37.18 39.77 -20.71
N ALA A 734 -36.71 40.83 -20.04
CA ALA A 734 -37.47 42.08 -20.15
C ALA A 734 -36.96 43.18 -21.11
N THR A 735 -35.67 43.23 -21.51
CA THR A 735 -35.14 44.44 -22.20
C THR A 735 -34.73 44.23 -23.65
N ARG A 736 -35.28 43.21 -24.32
CA ARG A 736 -35.20 43.06 -25.77
C ARG A 736 -36.24 43.90 -26.53
N HIS A 737 -37.21 44.58 -25.88
CA HIS A 737 -38.31 45.27 -26.60
C HIS A 737 -38.77 46.64 -26.06
N LEU A 738 -38.10 47.23 -25.08
CA LEU A 738 -38.37 48.58 -24.55
C LEU A 738 -36.99 49.26 -24.38
N LYS A 739 -36.68 50.46 -24.84
CA LYS A 739 -37.52 51.58 -25.22
C LYS A 739 -36.61 52.55 -25.97
N PRO A 740 -36.93 52.93 -27.20
CA PRO A 740 -36.28 54.00 -27.95
C PRO A 740 -36.56 55.42 -27.37
N ILE A 741 -36.34 55.68 -26.07
CA ILE A 741 -36.55 57.02 -25.46
C ILE A 741 -35.52 57.30 -24.35
N GLN A 742 -34.58 58.19 -24.69
CA GLN A 742 -33.83 59.15 -23.83
C GLN A 742 -32.92 58.70 -22.66
N LEU A 743 -31.71 59.24 -22.75
CA LEU A 743 -30.94 60.04 -21.75
C LEU A 743 -31.03 59.71 -20.24
N GLY A 744 -29.86 59.55 -19.63
CA GLY A 744 -29.65 59.61 -18.17
C GLY A 744 -28.49 58.72 -17.74
N CYS A 745 -27.24 59.07 -18.05
CA CYS A 745 -26.40 59.90 -17.18
C CYS A 745 -26.10 59.23 -15.83
N PHE A 746 -24.90 58.64 -15.73
CA PHE A 746 -24.03 58.45 -14.55
C PHE A 746 -24.63 57.79 -13.29
N SER A 747 -23.93 56.84 -12.66
CA SER A 747 -22.77 57.19 -11.83
C SER A 747 -22.16 55.97 -11.13
N PHE A 748 -20.93 56.20 -10.65
CA PHE A 748 -20.07 55.42 -9.75
C PHE A 748 -19.13 54.41 -10.43
N SER A 749 -17.82 54.68 -10.58
CA SER A 749 -16.73 55.07 -9.64
C SER A 749 -15.83 53.86 -9.40
N PHE A 750 -14.78 53.74 -10.21
CA PHE A 750 -13.68 52.78 -10.01
C PHE A 750 -12.51 53.52 -9.36
N SER A 751 -11.93 52.92 -8.32
CA SER A 751 -10.88 53.54 -7.51
C SER A 751 -9.58 53.77 -8.30
N THR A 752 -8.98 54.92 -8.04
CA THR A 752 -7.88 55.56 -8.77
C THR A 752 -6.49 55.14 -8.27
N ASN A 753 -6.14 53.85 -8.28
CA ASN A 753 -4.83 53.40 -7.76
C ASN A 753 -3.97 52.56 -8.73
N PHE A 754 -4.16 52.70 -10.04
CA PHE A 754 -3.40 51.91 -11.04
C PHE A 754 -2.20 52.62 -11.68
N GLY A 755 -1.93 53.88 -11.32
CA GLY A 755 -0.91 54.72 -11.99
C GLY A 755 0.38 55.00 -11.21
N LYS A 756 0.65 54.35 -10.06
CA LYS A 756 1.78 54.74 -9.18
C LYS A 756 3.06 53.93 -9.30
N ASP A 757 3.07 52.77 -9.95
CA ASP A 757 4.24 51.88 -9.87
C ASP A 757 5.29 52.05 -10.98
N LEU A 758 5.15 53.02 -11.90
CA LEU A 758 6.13 53.21 -12.99
C LEU A 758 6.38 54.68 -13.40
N ASN A 759 6.30 55.64 -12.48
CA ASN A 759 6.88 56.97 -12.72
C ASN A 759 8.34 56.98 -12.23
N ILE A 760 9.27 56.55 -13.08
CA ILE A 760 10.69 56.90 -12.92
C ILE A 760 10.89 58.23 -13.61
N GLN A 761 10.55 59.32 -12.91
CA GLN A 761 11.14 60.61 -13.17
C GLN A 761 11.64 61.16 -11.84
N GLY A 762 12.97 61.13 -11.72
CA GLY A 762 13.82 61.84 -10.78
C GLY A 762 13.31 61.99 -9.35
N ASP A 763 13.75 61.11 -8.45
CA ASP A 763 14.17 61.61 -7.14
C ASP A 763 15.22 60.72 -6.46
N ASN A 764 16.31 61.37 -6.05
CA ASN A 764 17.48 60.78 -5.41
C ASN A 764 17.14 60.40 -3.97
N ASN A 765 17.15 59.09 -3.67
CA ASN A 765 17.93 58.48 -2.58
C ASN A 765 17.24 57.20 -2.05
N ASN A 766 18.04 56.13 -1.99
CA ASN A 766 17.77 54.85 -1.35
C ASN A 766 16.63 53.98 -1.92
N SER A 767 16.92 53.34 -3.06
CA SER A 767 16.44 51.97 -3.29
C SER A 767 17.52 51.18 -4.05
N LYS A 768 17.74 49.92 -3.66
CA LYS A 768 18.73 49.01 -4.26
C LYS A 768 18.50 48.92 -5.78
N ALA A 769 19.37 49.53 -6.57
CA ALA A 769 19.44 49.31 -8.01
C ALA A 769 19.65 47.81 -8.28
N ARG A 770 18.63 47.14 -8.81
CA ARG A 770 18.70 45.75 -9.28
C ARG A 770 19.26 45.74 -10.69
N PHE A 771 20.32 44.99 -10.91
CA PHE A 771 20.85 44.69 -12.24
C PHE A 771 19.84 43.79 -12.99
N PHE A 772 19.30 44.28 -14.11
CA PHE A 772 18.48 43.49 -15.04
C PHE A 772 19.38 42.94 -16.16
N SER A 773 19.08 41.73 -16.65
CA SER A 773 19.75 41.20 -17.85
C SER A 773 19.19 41.88 -19.11
N SER A 774 20.02 42.07 -20.15
CA SER A 774 19.60 42.73 -21.41
C SER A 774 18.40 42.03 -22.08
N LYS A 775 18.27 40.71 -21.93
CA LYS A 775 17.15 39.91 -22.47
C LYS A 775 15.82 40.17 -21.73
N GLU A 776 15.87 40.38 -20.41
CA GLU A 776 14.68 40.66 -19.59
C GLU A 776 14.05 42.03 -19.93
N ILE A 777 14.87 43.01 -20.31
CA ILE A 777 14.40 44.34 -20.76
C ILE A 777 13.61 44.21 -22.08
N VAL A 778 14.12 43.42 -23.03
CA VAL A 778 13.47 43.20 -24.34
C VAL A 778 12.10 42.54 -24.18
N ILE A 779 11.99 41.51 -23.33
CA ILE A 779 10.72 40.84 -23.05
C ILE A 779 9.70 41.80 -22.40
N ASN A 780 10.13 42.62 -21.45
CA ASN A 780 9.24 43.56 -20.77
C ASN A 780 8.70 44.66 -21.70
N GLU A 781 9.50 45.16 -22.64
CA GLU A 781 9.03 46.11 -23.65
C GLU A 781 8.11 45.45 -24.68
N ALA A 782 8.42 44.23 -25.14
CA ALA A 782 7.54 43.48 -26.05
C ALA A 782 6.15 43.24 -25.44
N LEU A 783 6.08 42.89 -24.15
CA LEU A 783 4.82 42.72 -23.42
C LEU A 783 4.02 44.01 -23.25
N LYS A 784 4.70 45.14 -23.12
CA LYS A 784 4.07 46.46 -23.03
C LYS A 784 3.44 46.86 -24.36
N GLU A 785 4.11 46.58 -25.48
CA GLU A 785 3.56 46.81 -26.82
C GLU A 785 2.38 45.89 -27.13
N MET A 786 2.44 44.61 -26.73
CA MET A 786 1.29 43.70 -26.88
C MET A 786 0.06 44.21 -26.13
N LYS A 787 0.27 44.73 -24.91
CA LYS A 787 -0.78 45.35 -24.12
C LYS A 787 -1.42 46.55 -24.83
N HIS A 788 -0.61 47.43 -25.40
CA HIS A 788 -1.11 48.63 -26.10
C HIS A 788 -1.98 48.28 -27.30
N ILE A 789 -1.52 47.36 -28.16
CA ILE A 789 -2.28 46.97 -29.36
C ILE A 789 -3.60 46.29 -28.98
N GLY A 790 -3.59 45.41 -27.97
CA GLY A 790 -4.79 44.72 -27.49
C GLY A 790 -5.88 45.67 -26.97
N PHE A 791 -5.52 46.65 -26.12
CA PHE A 791 -6.46 47.66 -25.63
C PHE A 791 -6.99 48.57 -26.74
N CYS A 792 -6.15 48.89 -27.73
CA CYS A 792 -6.56 49.69 -28.89
C CYS A 792 -7.64 48.96 -29.70
N VAL A 793 -7.41 47.68 -30.06
CA VAL A 793 -8.36 46.84 -30.81
C VAL A 793 -9.69 46.69 -30.07
N CYS A 794 -9.64 46.38 -28.76
CA CYS A 794 -10.85 46.23 -27.95
C CYS A 794 -11.64 47.53 -27.80
N GLY A 795 -10.96 48.66 -27.63
CA GLY A 795 -11.61 49.96 -27.52
C GLY A 795 -12.32 50.36 -28.81
N ILE A 796 -11.69 50.10 -29.95
CA ILE A 796 -12.26 50.36 -31.28
C ILE A 796 -13.53 49.54 -31.47
N MET A 797 -13.47 48.24 -31.19
CA MET A 797 -14.59 47.32 -31.32
C MET A 797 -15.77 47.75 -30.45
N LEU A 798 -15.53 47.99 -29.15
CA LEU A 798 -16.57 48.40 -28.21
C LEU A 798 -17.18 49.74 -28.60
N SER A 799 -16.37 50.67 -29.11
CA SER A 799 -16.87 51.96 -29.57
C SER A 799 -17.73 51.86 -30.84
N GLY A 800 -17.39 50.97 -31.76
CA GLY A 800 -18.20 50.69 -32.95
C GLY A 800 -19.52 49.98 -32.63
N LEU A 801 -19.49 48.98 -31.74
CA LEU A 801 -20.69 48.22 -31.36
C LEU A 801 -21.66 49.02 -30.48
N CYS A 802 -21.13 49.85 -29.57
CA CYS A 802 -21.93 50.68 -28.68
C CYS A 802 -22.32 52.03 -29.27
N ASN A 803 -21.90 52.32 -30.52
CA ASN A 803 -22.12 53.59 -31.20
C ASN A 803 -21.71 54.81 -30.34
N ASN A 804 -20.59 54.67 -29.62
CA ASN A 804 -20.13 55.64 -28.62
C ASN A 804 -18.60 55.60 -28.54
N GLY A 805 -17.91 56.75 -28.69
CA GLY A 805 -16.44 56.83 -28.59
C GLY A 805 -15.87 56.69 -27.18
N LYS A 806 -16.73 56.67 -26.14
CA LYS A 806 -16.32 56.64 -24.74
C LYS A 806 -15.51 55.39 -24.33
N PRO A 807 -15.87 54.15 -24.73
CA PRO A 807 -15.07 52.95 -24.45
C PRO A 807 -13.62 53.05 -24.96
N TYR A 808 -13.39 53.53 -26.19
CA TYR A 808 -12.04 53.73 -26.72
C TYR A 808 -11.23 54.73 -25.87
N LEU A 809 -11.83 55.87 -25.53
CA LEU A 809 -11.17 56.91 -24.74
C LEU A 809 -10.86 56.46 -23.29
N GLU A 810 -11.72 55.65 -22.68
CA GLU A 810 -11.48 55.11 -21.34
C GLU A 810 -10.35 54.08 -21.34
N LEU A 811 -10.34 53.16 -22.32
CA LEU A 811 -9.28 52.16 -22.45
C LEU A 811 -7.92 52.79 -22.81
N ARG A 812 -7.92 53.84 -23.65
CA ARG A 812 -6.73 54.65 -23.96
C ARG A 812 -6.15 55.33 -22.71
N LYS A 813 -7.00 55.85 -21.83
CA LYS A 813 -6.57 56.44 -20.55
C LYS A 813 -5.99 55.39 -19.60
N MET A 814 -6.53 54.17 -19.59
CA MET A 814 -6.07 53.10 -18.69
C MET A 814 -4.63 52.63 -18.99
N VAL A 815 -4.17 52.77 -20.24
CA VAL A 815 -2.81 52.40 -20.64
C VAL A 815 -1.82 53.57 -20.65
N GLY A 816 -2.27 54.78 -20.28
CA GLY A 816 -1.40 55.96 -20.19
C GLY A 816 -1.13 56.66 -21.53
N GLY A 817 -1.94 56.39 -22.56
CA GLY A 817 -1.73 56.87 -23.93
C GLY A 817 -0.97 55.86 -24.80
N PHE A 818 -0.98 56.08 -26.12
CA PHE A 818 -0.29 55.21 -27.09
C PHE A 818 0.95 55.89 -27.70
N ASP A 819 1.47 56.91 -27.01
CA ASP A 819 2.41 57.91 -27.52
C ASP A 819 3.80 57.34 -27.93
N GLY A 820 4.13 56.12 -27.49
CA GLY A 820 5.38 55.42 -27.80
C GLY A 820 5.25 54.14 -28.64
N SER A 821 4.05 53.81 -29.15
CA SER A 821 3.75 52.51 -29.78
C SER A 821 3.82 52.54 -31.32
N LEU A 822 4.03 51.36 -31.94
CA LEU A 822 3.86 51.12 -33.38
C LEU A 822 2.46 51.51 -33.91
N VAL A 823 1.48 51.67 -33.02
CA VAL A 823 0.08 52.00 -33.35
C VAL A 823 -0.21 53.51 -33.30
N LEU A 824 0.77 54.36 -32.99
CA LEU A 824 0.57 55.82 -32.82
C LEU A 824 -0.14 56.49 -34.00
N MET A 825 0.24 56.14 -35.24
CA MET A 825 -0.40 56.66 -36.46
C MET A 825 -1.84 56.18 -36.64
N LEU A 826 -2.13 54.95 -36.20
CA LEU A 826 -3.48 54.38 -36.24
C LEU A 826 -4.34 55.01 -35.12
N ASP A 827 -3.81 55.18 -33.91
CA ASP A 827 -4.48 55.82 -32.77
C ASP A 827 -4.88 57.27 -33.11
N THR A 828 -3.97 58.05 -33.67
CA THR A 828 -4.24 59.43 -34.09
C THR A 828 -5.37 59.53 -35.12
N LYS A 829 -5.34 58.67 -36.15
CA LYS A 829 -6.37 58.62 -37.21
C LYS A 829 -7.74 58.16 -36.68
N ILE A 830 -7.76 57.21 -35.75
CA ILE A 830 -8.97 56.68 -35.11
C ILE A 830 -9.56 57.69 -34.11
N ASN A 831 -8.72 58.32 -33.31
CA ASN A 831 -9.13 59.35 -32.37
C ASN A 831 -9.71 60.58 -33.08
N GLU A 832 -9.15 60.99 -34.22
CA GLU A 832 -9.73 62.03 -35.07
C GLU A 832 -11.11 61.68 -35.62
N GLN A 833 -11.32 60.42 -36.05
CA GLN A 833 -12.61 59.93 -36.57
C GLN A 833 -13.67 59.84 -35.46
N LEU A 834 -13.31 59.34 -34.27
CA LEU A 834 -14.20 59.17 -33.12
C LEU A 834 -14.61 60.48 -32.44
N LEU A 835 -13.80 61.54 -32.56
CA LEU A 835 -14.10 62.87 -32.02
C LEU A 835 -14.98 63.71 -32.97
N LYS A 836 -14.96 63.45 -34.28
CA LYS A 836 -15.67 64.24 -35.30
C LYS A 836 -17.07 63.70 -35.66
N LYS A 837 -17.39 62.42 -35.38
CA LYS A 837 -18.69 61.78 -35.71
C LYS A 837 -19.14 60.81 -34.62
N VAL A 838 -20.46 60.67 -34.44
CA VAL A 838 -21.05 59.55 -33.69
C VAL A 838 -20.72 58.25 -34.47
N PRO A 839 -20.00 57.27 -33.87
CA PRO A 839 -19.42 56.16 -34.62
C PRO A 839 -20.46 55.08 -34.97
N ILE A 840 -21.20 55.30 -36.05
CA ILE A 840 -22.21 54.35 -36.54
C ILE A 840 -21.52 53.38 -37.51
N LEU A 841 -21.65 52.07 -37.27
CA LEU A 841 -21.23 51.02 -38.20
C LEU A 841 -21.86 51.23 -39.58
N LYS A 842 -21.08 51.07 -40.65
CA LYS A 842 -21.55 51.27 -42.02
C LYS A 842 -22.84 50.49 -42.31
N GLU A 843 -22.89 49.23 -41.90
CA GLU A 843 -24.01 48.33 -42.12
C GLU A 843 -25.26 48.76 -41.33
N VAL A 844 -25.07 49.38 -40.15
CA VAL A 844 -26.17 49.99 -39.38
C VAL A 844 -26.65 51.29 -40.04
N LYS A 845 -25.74 52.07 -40.61
CA LYS A 845 -26.09 53.28 -41.37
C LYS A 845 -26.89 52.93 -42.62
N GLU A 846 -26.46 51.93 -43.38
CA GLU A 846 -27.20 51.43 -44.55
C GLU A 846 -28.61 50.93 -44.19
N ILE A 847 -28.76 50.23 -43.06
CA ILE A 847 -30.09 49.83 -42.56
C ILE A 847 -30.93 51.05 -42.19
N ASN A 848 -30.37 52.02 -41.48
CA ASN A 848 -31.09 53.23 -41.08
C ASN A 848 -31.53 54.08 -42.29
N ASP A 849 -30.71 54.16 -43.33
CA ASP A 849 -31.03 54.87 -44.57
C ASP A 849 -32.22 54.18 -45.29
N VAL A 850 -32.21 52.85 -45.40
CA VAL A 850 -33.34 52.07 -45.99
C VAL A 850 -34.60 52.15 -45.11
N VAL A 851 -34.46 52.22 -43.78
CA VAL A 851 -35.59 52.46 -42.87
C VAL A 851 -36.18 53.85 -43.07
N ALA A 852 -35.34 54.88 -43.26
CA ALA A 852 -35.81 56.23 -43.56
C ALA A 852 -36.56 56.29 -44.90
N ASP A 853 -36.05 55.60 -45.92
CA ASP A 853 -36.70 55.49 -47.23
C ASP A 853 -38.05 54.75 -47.14
N LEU A 854 -38.15 53.71 -46.30
CA LEU A 854 -39.40 52.98 -46.06
C LEU A 854 -40.48 53.85 -45.39
N VAL A 855 -40.07 54.76 -44.50
CA VAL A 855 -40.98 55.69 -43.80
C VAL A 855 -41.56 56.73 -44.77
N VAL A 856 -40.82 57.08 -45.83
CA VAL A 856 -41.20 58.11 -46.81
C VAL A 856 -41.82 57.53 -48.09
N ALA A 857 -41.67 56.22 -48.35
CA ALA A 857 -42.15 55.54 -49.55
C ALA A 857 -43.68 55.52 -49.70
N SER A 858 -44.18 55.59 -50.95
CA SER A 858 -45.59 55.42 -51.31
C SER A 858 -46.02 53.95 -51.26
N ASP A 859 -47.34 53.68 -51.14
CA ASP A 859 -47.86 52.31 -50.95
C ASP A 859 -47.51 51.33 -52.09
N GLU A 860 -47.22 51.83 -53.30
CA GLU A 860 -46.79 51.00 -54.43
C GLU A 860 -45.34 50.50 -54.33
N VAL A 861 -44.43 51.27 -53.70
CA VAL A 861 -42.99 50.96 -53.63
C VAL A 861 -42.57 50.42 -52.25
N LYS A 862 -43.42 50.59 -51.22
CA LYS A 862 -43.18 50.08 -49.86
C LYS A 862 -42.85 48.59 -49.80
N ASN A 863 -43.48 47.77 -50.65
CA ASN A 863 -43.22 46.33 -50.66
C ASN A 863 -41.79 45.99 -51.12
N ASP A 864 -41.26 46.74 -52.09
CA ASP A 864 -39.90 46.51 -52.59
C ASP A 864 -38.84 47.03 -51.60
N VAL A 865 -39.06 48.22 -51.01
CA VAL A 865 -38.18 48.76 -49.94
C VAL A 865 -38.21 47.88 -48.69
N ALA A 866 -39.36 47.30 -48.33
CA ALA A 866 -39.46 46.35 -47.22
C ALA A 866 -38.71 45.04 -47.49
N LYS A 867 -38.67 44.61 -48.75
CA LYS A 867 -37.90 43.42 -49.19
C LYS A 867 -36.40 43.69 -49.14
N GLU A 868 -35.97 44.88 -49.54
CA GLU A 868 -34.59 45.35 -49.43
C GLU A 868 -34.15 45.45 -47.96
N LEU A 869 -34.97 46.06 -47.09
CA LEU A 869 -34.72 46.12 -45.65
C LEU A 869 -34.58 44.73 -45.03
N LYS A 870 -35.47 43.80 -45.38
CA LYS A 870 -35.42 42.41 -44.91
C LYS A 870 -34.12 41.71 -45.35
N THR A 871 -33.69 41.95 -46.59
CA THR A 871 -32.44 41.37 -47.12
C THR A 871 -31.22 41.93 -46.39
N LYS A 872 -31.16 43.25 -46.18
CA LYS A 872 -30.08 43.92 -45.43
C LYS A 872 -30.03 43.50 -43.96
N LEU A 873 -31.18 43.33 -43.30
CA LEU A 873 -31.26 42.80 -41.93
C LEU A 873 -30.76 41.36 -41.84
N GLN A 874 -31.09 40.49 -42.81
CA GLN A 874 -30.59 39.11 -42.84
C GLN A 874 -29.07 39.04 -43.07
N VAL A 875 -28.51 39.92 -43.90
CA VAL A 875 -27.05 40.03 -44.08
C VAL A 875 -26.39 40.52 -42.80
N PHE A 876 -26.98 41.50 -42.13
CA PHE A 876 -26.48 42.03 -40.86
C PHE A 876 -26.54 41.01 -39.71
N GLU A 877 -27.60 40.21 -39.64
CA GLU A 877 -27.75 39.11 -38.67
C GLU A 877 -26.65 38.06 -38.87
N LYS A 878 -26.40 37.64 -40.12
CA LYS A 878 -25.31 36.71 -40.45
C LYS A 878 -23.93 37.28 -40.08
N LEU A 879 -23.69 38.57 -40.31
CA LEU A 879 -22.43 39.21 -39.93
C LEU A 879 -22.25 39.26 -38.41
N CYS A 880 -23.32 39.54 -37.66
CA CYS A 880 -23.32 39.47 -36.19
C CYS A 880 -23.02 38.05 -35.69
N ASP A 881 -23.60 37.01 -36.31
CA ASP A 881 -23.35 35.61 -35.94
C ASP A 881 -21.90 35.20 -36.21
N VAL A 882 -21.31 35.63 -37.34
CA VAL A 882 -19.89 35.39 -37.66
C VAL A 882 -18.97 36.06 -36.63
N VAL A 883 -19.27 37.29 -36.23
CA VAL A 883 -18.49 37.98 -35.18
C VAL A 883 -18.65 37.29 -33.84
N LYS A 884 -19.87 36.89 -33.47
CA LYS A 884 -20.13 36.14 -32.24
C LYS A 884 -19.34 34.83 -32.21
N MET A 885 -19.37 34.06 -33.30
CA MET A 885 -18.64 32.80 -33.40
C MET A 885 -17.12 33.02 -33.29
N LYS A 886 -16.58 34.08 -33.90
CA LYS A 886 -15.16 34.45 -33.76
C LYS A 886 -14.80 34.87 -32.33
N VAL A 887 -15.65 35.65 -31.67
CA VAL A 887 -15.45 36.08 -30.27
C VAL A 887 -15.50 34.87 -29.33
N ASP A 888 -16.45 33.95 -29.53
CA ASP A 888 -16.60 32.74 -28.74
C ASP A 888 -15.41 31.78 -28.94
N ASP A 889 -14.92 31.61 -30.17
CA ASP A 889 -13.72 30.82 -30.49
C ASP A 889 -12.44 31.44 -29.88
N MET A 890 -12.29 32.76 -29.98
CA MET A 890 -11.18 33.48 -29.33
C MET A 890 -11.25 33.36 -27.80
N PHE A 891 -12.44 33.50 -27.22
CA PHE A 891 -12.64 33.31 -25.78
C PHE A 891 -12.32 31.88 -25.34
N ALA A 892 -12.75 30.87 -26.10
CA ALA A 892 -12.43 29.47 -25.83
C ALA A 892 -10.93 29.20 -25.90
N LYS A 893 -10.23 29.72 -26.91
CA LYS A 893 -8.76 29.61 -27.05
C LYS A 893 -8.04 30.30 -25.91
N VAL A 894 -8.45 31.52 -25.56
CA VAL A 894 -7.90 32.27 -24.42
C VAL A 894 -8.15 31.54 -23.10
N MET A 895 -9.32 30.93 -22.90
CA MET A 895 -9.64 30.17 -21.68
C MET A 895 -8.86 28.85 -21.60
N SER A 896 -8.63 28.19 -22.74
CA SER A 896 -7.77 27.02 -22.84
C SER A 896 -6.32 27.37 -22.50
N GLN A 897 -5.78 28.41 -23.15
CA GLN A 897 -4.42 28.89 -22.90
C GLN A 897 -4.25 29.49 -21.51
N ARG A 898 -5.29 30.12 -20.93
CA ARG A 898 -5.33 30.55 -19.53
C ARG A 898 -5.29 29.36 -18.59
N THR A 899 -5.96 28.27 -18.90
CA THR A 899 -5.92 27.06 -18.08
C THR A 899 -4.51 26.47 -18.12
N GLU A 900 -3.93 26.34 -19.31
CA GLU A 900 -2.53 25.90 -19.48
C GLU A 900 -1.53 26.84 -18.78
N LEU A 901 -1.69 28.17 -18.94
CA LEU A 901 -0.80 29.16 -18.34
C LEU A 901 -1.00 29.25 -16.83
N ILE A 902 -2.23 29.14 -16.30
CA ILE A 902 -2.48 29.06 -14.85
C ILE A 902 -1.90 27.76 -14.30
N ASP A 903 -1.94 26.66 -15.05
CA ASP A 903 -1.30 25.41 -14.64
C ASP A 903 0.23 25.56 -14.65
N CYS A 904 0.82 26.26 -15.63
CA CYS A 904 2.23 26.65 -15.64
C CYS A 904 2.61 27.66 -14.53
N ILE A 905 1.78 28.67 -14.24
CA ILE A 905 2.02 29.68 -13.19
C ILE A 905 1.82 29.06 -11.81
N ARG A 906 0.86 28.14 -11.65
CA ARG A 906 0.70 27.35 -10.44
C ARG A 906 1.98 26.56 -10.20
N MET A 907 2.62 26.00 -11.24
CA MET A 907 3.96 25.39 -11.12
C MET A 907 5.03 26.38 -10.60
N ILE A 908 4.90 27.70 -10.83
CA ILE A 908 5.87 28.75 -10.45
C ILE A 908 5.58 29.42 -9.09
N LYS A 909 4.32 29.58 -8.64
CA LYS A 909 3.91 30.34 -7.43
C LYS A 909 4.10 29.58 -6.10
N GLN A 910 5.32 29.11 -5.83
CA GLN A 910 5.73 28.59 -4.52
C GLN A 910 6.91 29.41 -3.96
N PRO A 911 6.68 30.29 -2.95
CA PRO A 911 7.74 31.16 -2.47
C PRO A 911 8.77 30.39 -1.63
N LEU A 912 10.02 30.43 -2.08
CA LEU A 912 11.20 30.46 -1.21
C LEU A 912 11.05 31.64 -0.23
N LYS A 913 10.77 31.39 1.05
CA LYS A 913 11.15 32.34 2.11
C LYS A 913 12.62 32.10 2.43
N SER A 914 13.48 33.03 1.97
CA SER A 914 14.86 33.15 2.42
C SER A 914 14.91 33.74 3.84
N VAL A 915 15.72 33.08 4.65
CA VAL A 915 16.23 33.36 6.00
C VAL A 915 16.36 34.85 6.36
N ALA A 916 15.71 35.23 7.47
CA ALA A 916 16.32 35.90 8.62
C ALA A 916 15.78 35.22 9.89
#